data_AF-A0A1V3Q0I8-F1
#
_entry.id   AF-A0A1V3Q0I8-F1
#
_cell.length_a   1.000
_cell.length_b   1.000
_cell.length_c   1.000
_cell.angle_alpha   90.00
_cell.angle_beta   90.00
_cell.angle_gamma   90.00
#
_symmetry.space_group_name_H-M   'P 1'
#
loop_
_entity.id
_entity.type
_entity.pdbx_description
1 polymer ?
#
loop_
_entity_poly.entity_id
_entity_poly.type
_entity_poly.pdbx_seq_one_letter_code
_entity_poly.pdbx_strand_id
1 'polypeptide(L)'
;MNTVYHFAECELDPHERRLLVHGQAVTLTPKVFDTLVLLVERAGHVVSKDELMAALWPRGFVHESNLTKHIWLIRRALGDDGGESRCIETVPKLGYRFIAPVSRTANETAATATAAMQPAYVGVDAAPVPVLAEPDGRTIDTGTPLPVPTSSVARKRRLGLPAVIIATASVLIVAVMLRWHAVQTPVASVAGTPGSAVAIVDFNNLSSNPKDAWLAPALTEMLATEITAGGRLHAIPDELVRAAHADLPAPMAGGYASTSLSQLHQRLGSDYVLSGSYLVFGDTEAPQLRLDLAVQDARSGAMVADLSRSGAVSELPALVVAAGAGLRDKLGIGALSGDTLRQAANAQPPTAEVARHIGFALDALQKYDPSRARDELLQAIAQAPGYAPAYMYLAQAWAALGYRAKALAASKQALANAAGLPEEQRLQIEGQQYNMQADQPRTIETWRKLVALRPQNPDYPLQLVAALVAAGRNDEADTALSALRRLPGAGDDPRVELAALNIATARADAKAVMAHAQRALQLAQTRAEPGLIASAQLQLGIASGNTDAAESMLRSAASSFRKIGNPHGEAQSYQNLANLFFNRNQIPAARETYERAMAIYQGIGDLGGVAAIYDDLSRMLWAAGDRDGTEAALRQALQIGRETNDLERQAWSLTGLATVMSDESAGDEVVNMYRQALALDEQASKRSHHVFVLAAYSDLLRERGELDLARDTCSKGQAEARALGDPEQITTINFECAQIALDRGDVDAASAVFKSIAQRAKTAGDTFNLANAQLMLGQIAMGRLHWPEAIEALRISLDNWTTSQETTGEAVSEGLLALCYSASGDKAARDKAAVHARDLRGRSNQRQEILTLDIAQVQLQSDIDTHENGAAALQALADDATKRGWLGMALEARLARVQVLEHGADPAAAREAHDELAKDADQHGYGWVMQRLAMTPAHSQP
;
A
#
# COMPACT_ATOMS: atom_id res chain seq x y z
N MET A 1 -22.28 -34.65 17.87
CA MET A 1 -23.45 -35.34 17.30
C MET A 1 -23.42 -35.13 15.81
N ASN A 2 -23.24 -36.18 15.00
CA ASN A 2 -23.24 -36.04 13.54
C ASN A 2 -24.69 -36.08 13.04
N THR A 3 -25.16 -34.97 12.44
CA THR A 3 -26.56 -34.83 11.99
C THR A 3 -26.60 -34.97 10.47
N VAL A 4 -27.34 -35.95 9.97
CA VAL A 4 -27.59 -36.14 8.53
C VAL A 4 -28.99 -35.62 8.20
N TYR A 5 -29.10 -34.87 7.10
CA TYR A 5 -30.35 -34.30 6.61
C TYR A 5 -30.87 -35.09 5.41
N HIS A 6 -32.17 -35.41 5.40
CA HIS A 6 -32.84 -36.03 4.25
C HIS A 6 -33.96 -35.13 3.72
N PHE A 7 -34.02 -34.92 2.40
CA PHE A 7 -35.03 -34.10 1.71
C PHE A 7 -35.10 -34.49 0.24
N ALA A 8 -36.27 -34.48 -0.40
CA ALA A 8 -36.45 -34.66 -1.86
C ALA A 8 -35.56 -35.77 -2.51
N GLU A 9 -35.52 -36.96 -1.90
CA GLU A 9 -34.66 -38.10 -2.32
C GLU A 9 -33.15 -37.84 -2.29
N CYS A 10 -32.74 -36.85 -1.51
CA CYS A 10 -31.37 -36.47 -1.23
C CYS A 10 -30.98 -36.78 0.22
N GLU A 11 -29.72 -37.13 0.43
CA GLU A 11 -29.07 -37.25 1.73
C GLU A 11 -27.89 -36.29 1.77
N LEU A 12 -27.89 -35.37 2.75
CA LEU A 12 -26.84 -34.38 2.96
C LEU A 12 -26.18 -34.64 4.31
N ASP A 13 -24.90 -35.00 4.28
CA ASP A 13 -24.04 -35.16 5.45
C ASP A 13 -23.03 -33.99 5.49
N PRO A 14 -23.23 -33.00 6.38
CA PRO A 14 -22.33 -31.86 6.49
C PRO A 14 -20.92 -32.22 7.01
N HIS A 15 -20.80 -33.26 7.83
CA HIS A 15 -19.52 -33.66 8.44
C HIS A 15 -18.61 -34.34 7.42
N GLU A 16 -19.18 -35.26 6.64
CA GLU A 16 -18.47 -35.95 5.55
C GLU A 16 -18.47 -35.13 4.24
N ARG A 17 -19.06 -33.93 4.25
CA ARG A 17 -19.25 -33.04 3.08
C ARG A 17 -19.81 -33.78 1.86
N ARG A 18 -20.80 -34.65 2.09
CA ARG A 18 -21.35 -35.56 1.09
C ARG A 18 -22.81 -35.22 0.79
N LEU A 19 -23.12 -35.10 -0.49
CA LEU A 19 -24.49 -35.02 -1.01
C LEU A 19 -24.76 -36.25 -1.88
N LEU A 20 -25.78 -37.03 -1.52
CA LEU A 20 -26.33 -38.09 -2.37
C LEU A 20 -27.66 -37.60 -2.94
N VAL A 21 -27.89 -37.77 -4.23
CA VAL A 21 -29.16 -37.49 -4.92
C VAL A 21 -29.59 -38.79 -5.61
N HIS A 22 -30.76 -39.32 -5.27
CA HIS A 22 -31.21 -40.67 -5.70
C HIS A 22 -30.18 -41.79 -5.38
N GLY A 23 -29.48 -41.65 -4.25
CA GLY A 23 -28.43 -42.61 -3.84
C GLY A 23 -27.10 -42.50 -4.60
N GLN A 24 -26.95 -41.55 -5.53
CA GLN A 24 -25.69 -41.29 -6.23
C GLN A 24 -24.98 -40.07 -5.65
N ALA A 25 -23.66 -40.16 -5.46
CA ALA A 25 -22.86 -39.04 -4.97
C ALA A 25 -22.77 -37.92 -6.01
N VAL A 26 -23.20 -36.71 -5.61
CA VAL A 26 -23.11 -35.50 -6.42
C VAL A 26 -22.08 -34.56 -5.79
N THR A 27 -21.03 -34.24 -6.54
CA THR A 27 -19.96 -33.36 -6.07
C THR A 27 -20.35 -31.90 -6.24
N LEU A 28 -20.36 -31.14 -5.14
CA LEU A 28 -20.48 -29.68 -5.14
C LEU A 28 -19.13 -29.06 -4.77
N THR A 29 -18.81 -27.89 -5.32
CA THR A 29 -17.65 -27.11 -4.86
C THR A 29 -17.86 -26.66 -3.42
N PRO A 30 -16.78 -26.40 -2.63
CA PRO A 30 -16.91 -26.20 -1.20
C PRO A 30 -17.92 -25.13 -0.78
N LYS A 31 -17.91 -23.96 -1.43
CA LYS A 31 -18.85 -22.87 -1.12
C LYS A 31 -20.27 -23.11 -1.58
N VAL A 32 -20.46 -23.83 -2.69
CA VAL A 32 -21.81 -24.23 -3.15
C VAL A 32 -22.41 -25.25 -2.18
N PHE A 33 -21.59 -26.16 -1.65
CA PHE A 33 -22.00 -27.10 -0.60
C PHE A 33 -22.38 -26.38 0.69
N ASP A 34 -21.54 -25.45 1.17
CA ASP A 34 -21.80 -24.69 2.40
C ASP A 34 -23.10 -23.86 2.27
N THR A 35 -23.38 -23.33 1.07
CA THR A 35 -24.63 -22.61 0.76
C THR A 35 -25.85 -23.52 0.90
N LEU A 36 -25.77 -24.76 0.40
CA LEU A 36 -26.84 -25.75 0.55
C LEU A 36 -27.06 -26.13 2.01
N VAL A 37 -25.99 -26.38 2.77
CA VAL A 37 -26.08 -26.70 4.21
C VAL A 37 -26.81 -25.60 4.97
N LEU A 38 -26.41 -24.34 4.77
CA LEU A 38 -26.99 -23.20 5.49
C LEU A 38 -28.50 -23.03 5.18
N LEU A 39 -28.92 -23.28 3.94
CA LEU A 39 -30.32 -23.25 3.53
C LEU A 39 -31.13 -24.42 4.13
N VAL A 40 -30.57 -25.63 4.17
CA VAL A 40 -31.22 -26.84 4.72
C VAL A 40 -31.33 -26.76 6.25
N GLU A 41 -30.32 -26.22 6.93
CA GLU A 41 -30.36 -26.00 8.38
C GLU A 41 -31.47 -25.04 8.81
N ARG A 42 -31.80 -24.07 7.94
CA ARG A 42 -32.86 -23.08 8.11
C ARG A 42 -34.10 -23.38 7.26
N ALA A 43 -34.33 -24.64 6.89
CA ALA A 43 -35.44 -25.03 6.05
C ALA A 43 -36.79 -24.51 6.58
N GLY A 44 -37.62 -23.99 5.67
CA GLY A 44 -38.88 -23.30 5.99
C GLY A 44 -38.75 -21.79 6.25
N HIS A 45 -37.56 -21.26 6.50
CA HIS A 45 -37.33 -19.83 6.74
C HIS A 45 -36.69 -19.14 5.54
N VAL A 46 -37.02 -17.85 5.33
CA VAL A 46 -36.33 -17.01 4.35
C VAL A 46 -35.00 -16.59 4.95
N VAL A 47 -33.90 -16.90 4.26
CA VAL A 47 -32.57 -16.40 4.59
C VAL A 47 -32.26 -15.25 3.63
N SER A 48 -31.99 -14.07 4.18
CA SER A 48 -31.75 -12.89 3.35
C SER A 48 -30.46 -13.03 2.55
N LYS A 49 -30.34 -12.28 1.45
CA LYS A 49 -29.09 -12.26 0.67
C LYS A 49 -27.92 -11.81 1.54
N ASP A 50 -28.10 -10.77 2.35
CA ASP A 50 -27.06 -10.26 3.25
C ASP A 50 -26.65 -11.29 4.32
N GLU A 51 -27.60 -12.05 4.87
CA GLU A 51 -27.31 -13.13 5.82
C GLU A 51 -26.52 -14.27 5.17
N LEU A 52 -26.91 -14.69 3.96
CA LEU A 52 -26.17 -15.69 3.19
C LEU A 52 -24.76 -15.20 2.87
N MET A 53 -24.62 -13.94 2.45
CA MET A 53 -23.35 -13.34 2.11
C MET A 53 -22.43 -13.23 3.33
N ALA A 54 -22.94 -12.74 4.46
CA ALA A 54 -22.19 -12.60 5.69
C ALA A 54 -21.76 -13.94 6.30
N ALA A 55 -22.62 -14.97 6.23
CA ALA A 55 -22.32 -16.30 6.77
C ALA A 55 -21.34 -17.08 5.88
N LEU A 56 -21.47 -16.99 4.56
CA LEU A 56 -20.65 -17.75 3.61
C LEU A 56 -19.31 -17.07 3.32
N TRP A 57 -19.25 -15.74 3.36
CA TRP A 57 -18.03 -14.96 3.11
C TRP A 57 -17.79 -13.92 4.22
N PRO A 58 -17.55 -14.34 5.48
CA PRO A 58 -17.36 -13.43 6.62
C PRO A 58 -16.12 -12.53 6.51
N ARG A 59 -15.22 -12.79 5.54
CA ARG A 59 -13.97 -12.05 5.31
C ARG A 59 -13.65 -11.85 3.81
N GLY A 60 -14.65 -11.95 2.92
CA GLY A 60 -14.43 -11.82 1.47
C GLY A 60 -15.48 -10.96 0.79
N PHE A 61 -15.06 -10.04 -0.09
CA PHE A 61 -15.98 -9.21 -0.86
C PHE A 61 -16.38 -9.96 -2.14
N VAL A 62 -17.59 -10.50 -2.15
CA VAL A 62 -18.12 -11.31 -3.25
C VAL A 62 -19.37 -10.62 -3.78
N HIS A 63 -19.47 -10.42 -5.09
CA HIS A 63 -20.66 -9.80 -5.69
C HIS A 63 -21.89 -10.74 -5.59
N GLU A 64 -23.09 -10.18 -5.46
CA GLU A 64 -24.36 -10.92 -5.33
C GLU A 64 -24.63 -11.90 -6.49
N SER A 65 -24.05 -11.62 -7.66
CA SER A 65 -24.09 -12.51 -8.83
C SER A 65 -23.48 -13.89 -8.55
N ASN A 66 -22.49 -13.99 -7.65
CA ASN A 66 -21.91 -15.27 -7.25
C ASN A 66 -22.87 -16.10 -6.39
N LEU A 67 -23.62 -15.46 -5.47
CA LEU A 67 -24.66 -16.14 -4.71
C LEU A 67 -25.76 -16.65 -5.66
N THR A 68 -26.16 -15.84 -6.64
CA THR A 68 -27.13 -16.24 -7.66
C THR A 68 -26.63 -17.45 -8.47
N LYS A 69 -25.33 -17.49 -8.82
CA LYS A 69 -24.70 -18.65 -9.47
C LYS A 69 -24.65 -19.88 -8.57
N HIS A 70 -24.42 -19.72 -7.26
CA HIS A 70 -24.44 -20.84 -6.31
C HIS A 70 -25.83 -21.45 -6.19
N ILE A 71 -26.87 -20.61 -6.06
CA ILE A 71 -28.26 -21.08 -6.04
C ILE A 71 -28.62 -21.82 -7.34
N TRP A 72 -28.18 -21.30 -8.50
CA TRP A 72 -28.38 -21.97 -9.77
C TRP A 72 -27.69 -23.34 -9.83
N LEU A 73 -26.42 -23.44 -9.39
CA LEU A 73 -25.70 -24.72 -9.33
C LEU A 73 -26.35 -25.73 -8.39
N ILE A 74 -26.89 -25.27 -7.25
CA ILE A 74 -27.59 -26.13 -6.30
C ILE A 74 -28.89 -26.65 -6.91
N ARG A 75 -29.71 -25.78 -7.51
CA ARG A 75 -30.95 -26.21 -8.19
C ARG A 75 -30.65 -27.29 -9.23
N ARG A 76 -29.62 -27.09 -10.05
CA ARG A 76 -29.18 -28.07 -11.04
C ARG A 76 -28.72 -29.38 -10.44
N ALA A 77 -27.97 -29.33 -9.34
CA ALA A 77 -27.54 -30.54 -8.64
C ALA A 77 -28.69 -31.32 -8.01
N LEU A 78 -29.77 -30.63 -7.60
CA LEU A 78 -30.97 -31.23 -7.02
C LEU A 78 -32.05 -31.60 -8.05
N GLY A 79 -31.82 -31.33 -9.34
CA GLY A 79 -32.82 -31.56 -10.40
C GLY A 79 -34.01 -30.60 -10.37
N ASP A 80 -33.80 -29.38 -9.88
CA ASP A 80 -34.80 -28.32 -9.63
C ASP A 80 -34.85 -27.26 -10.76
N ASP A 81 -34.64 -27.67 -12.02
CA ASP A 81 -34.39 -26.79 -13.17
C ASP A 81 -35.66 -26.47 -14.01
N GLY A 82 -36.81 -27.02 -13.62
CA GLY A 82 -38.03 -27.12 -14.45
C GLY A 82 -39.08 -26.02 -14.25
N GLY A 83 -38.71 -24.81 -13.82
CA GLY A 83 -39.63 -23.66 -13.70
C GLY A 83 -40.52 -23.64 -12.44
N GLU A 84 -40.83 -24.80 -11.84
CA GLU A 84 -41.41 -24.90 -10.50
C GLU A 84 -40.30 -25.25 -9.49
N SER A 85 -40.03 -24.34 -8.54
CA SER A 85 -39.06 -24.57 -7.47
C SER A 85 -39.58 -25.65 -6.51
N ARG A 86 -38.94 -26.82 -6.49
CA ARG A 86 -39.23 -27.96 -5.60
C ARG A 86 -38.41 -27.92 -4.31
N CYS A 87 -37.20 -27.38 -4.35
CA CYS A 87 -36.26 -27.39 -3.22
C CYS A 87 -35.91 -25.98 -2.76
N ILE A 88 -35.58 -25.06 -3.67
CA ILE A 88 -35.18 -23.68 -3.32
C ILE A 88 -36.07 -22.68 -4.03
N GLU A 89 -36.85 -21.91 -3.26
CA GLU A 89 -37.67 -20.81 -3.75
C GLU A 89 -36.90 -19.48 -3.67
N THR A 90 -36.97 -18.67 -4.73
CA THR A 90 -36.49 -17.28 -4.70
C THR A 90 -37.61 -16.38 -4.18
N VAL A 91 -37.38 -15.68 -3.06
CA VAL A 91 -38.32 -14.68 -2.53
C VAL A 91 -37.89 -13.29 -3.04
N PRO A 92 -38.66 -12.65 -3.94
CA PRO A 92 -38.25 -11.40 -4.57
C PRO A 92 -37.87 -10.33 -3.54
N LYS A 93 -36.74 -9.65 -3.78
CA LYS A 93 -36.18 -8.56 -2.94
C LYS A 93 -35.78 -8.93 -1.52
N LEU A 94 -35.91 -10.20 -1.10
CA LEU A 94 -35.56 -10.63 0.27
C LEU A 94 -34.43 -11.65 0.29
N GLY A 95 -34.52 -12.73 -0.48
CA GLY A 95 -33.51 -13.80 -0.45
C GLY A 95 -34.04 -15.13 -0.93
N TYR A 96 -33.63 -16.21 -0.26
CA TYR A 96 -33.92 -17.58 -0.67
C TYR A 96 -34.53 -18.37 0.49
N ARG A 97 -35.42 -19.31 0.16
CA ARG A 97 -36.06 -20.19 1.13
C ARG A 97 -35.95 -21.64 0.67
N PHE A 98 -35.50 -22.52 1.55
CA PHE A 98 -35.52 -23.96 1.31
C PHE A 98 -36.91 -24.50 1.67
N ILE A 99 -37.64 -25.02 0.69
CA ILE A 99 -39.07 -25.36 0.80
C ILE A 99 -39.35 -26.87 0.83
N ALA A 100 -38.38 -27.70 0.46
CA ALA A 100 -38.53 -29.16 0.58
C ALA A 100 -38.55 -29.57 2.07
N PRO A 101 -39.46 -30.48 2.49
CA PRO A 101 -39.46 -31.01 3.85
C PRO A 101 -38.12 -31.68 4.21
N VAL A 102 -37.53 -31.29 5.33
CA VAL A 102 -36.23 -31.80 5.82
C VAL A 102 -36.43 -32.64 7.09
N SER A 103 -35.99 -33.89 7.08
CA SER A 103 -35.89 -34.75 8.28
C SER A 103 -34.45 -34.88 8.74
N ARG A 104 -34.21 -34.89 10.06
CA ARG A 104 -32.88 -34.99 10.68
C ARG A 104 -32.71 -36.34 11.35
N THR A 105 -31.63 -37.06 11.05
CA THR A 105 -31.28 -38.33 11.71
C THR A 105 -29.98 -38.13 12.49
N ALA A 106 -30.03 -38.32 13.81
CA ALA A 106 -28.83 -38.30 14.66
C ALA A 106 -28.25 -39.72 14.72
N ASN A 107 -27.00 -39.91 14.27
CA ASN A 107 -26.31 -41.19 14.41
C ASN A 107 -25.66 -41.28 15.81
N GLU A 108 -26.22 -42.13 16.68
CA GLU A 108 -25.62 -42.58 17.94
C GLU A 108 -25.19 -44.05 17.82
N THR A 109 -23.93 -44.32 17.48
CA THR A 109 -23.07 -45.49 17.87
C THR A 109 -21.85 -45.55 16.92
N ALA A 110 -20.63 -45.96 17.29
CA ALA A 110 -20.12 -46.56 18.51
C ALA A 110 -18.60 -46.30 18.63
N ALA A 111 -18.16 -45.95 19.84
CA ALA A 111 -16.85 -46.34 20.33
C ALA A 111 -16.91 -47.82 20.74
N THR A 112 -15.97 -48.65 20.29
CA THR A 112 -15.21 -49.68 21.03
C THR A 112 -14.54 -50.62 20.03
N ALA A 113 -13.22 -50.51 19.84
CA ALA A 113 -12.31 -51.64 19.64
C ALA A 113 -10.86 -51.14 19.61
N THR A 114 -10.12 -51.53 20.63
CA THR A 114 -8.70 -51.26 20.84
C THR A 114 -7.81 -52.14 19.95
N ALA A 115 -6.63 -51.60 19.63
CA ALA A 115 -5.35 -52.28 19.37
C ALA A 115 -4.84 -52.48 17.92
N ALA A 116 -3.69 -51.82 17.69
CA ALA A 116 -2.54 -52.18 16.83
C ALA A 116 -2.69 -52.22 15.30
N MET A 117 -2.11 -51.22 14.61
CA MET A 117 -0.90 -51.38 13.75
C MET A 117 -0.56 -50.02 13.08
N GLN A 118 0.73 -49.70 13.00
CA GLN A 118 1.32 -48.53 12.35
C GLN A 118 1.27 -48.58 10.79
N PRO A 119 1.67 -47.50 10.07
CA PRO A 119 1.03 -47.05 8.83
C PRO A 119 1.70 -47.54 7.54
N ALA A 120 0.95 -47.50 6.43
CA ALA A 120 1.50 -47.53 5.08
C ALA A 120 0.86 -46.43 4.22
N TYR A 121 1.71 -45.50 3.78
CA TYR A 121 1.46 -44.53 2.71
C TYR A 121 1.24 -45.24 1.37
N VAL A 122 0.22 -44.84 0.60
CA VAL A 122 0.23 -44.74 -0.88
C VAL A 122 -0.75 -43.64 -1.30
N GLY A 123 -0.27 -42.66 -2.07
CA GLY A 123 -1.06 -41.54 -2.61
C GLY A 123 -1.64 -41.81 -3.99
N VAL A 124 -2.53 -40.93 -4.47
CA VAL A 124 -2.94 -40.82 -5.89
C VAL A 124 -3.39 -39.39 -6.21
N ASP A 125 -2.64 -38.78 -7.13
CA ASP A 125 -2.96 -37.87 -8.25
C ASP A 125 -3.77 -36.57 -8.09
N ALA A 126 -3.04 -35.46 -8.22
CA ALA A 126 -3.53 -34.19 -8.75
C ALA A 126 -3.16 -34.06 -10.24
N ALA A 127 -4.15 -33.86 -11.10
CA ALA A 127 -3.94 -33.51 -12.51
C ALA A 127 -3.57 -32.01 -12.65
N PRO A 128 -2.69 -31.63 -13.61
CA PRO A 128 -2.14 -30.28 -13.71
C PRO A 128 -2.92 -29.33 -14.65
N VAL A 129 -2.81 -28.04 -14.36
CA VAL A 129 -3.26 -26.87 -15.15
C VAL A 129 -2.27 -26.63 -16.31
N PRO A 130 -2.72 -26.24 -17.53
CA PRO A 130 -1.86 -26.19 -18.71
C PRO A 130 -1.00 -24.92 -18.77
N VAL A 131 0.26 -25.10 -19.17
CA VAL A 131 1.20 -24.04 -19.56
C VAL A 131 1.14 -23.88 -21.08
N LEU A 132 0.92 -22.65 -21.56
CA LEU A 132 1.01 -22.32 -22.98
C LEU A 132 2.48 -22.22 -23.42
N ALA A 133 2.76 -22.79 -24.59
CA ALA A 133 4.06 -23.00 -25.18
C ALA A 133 4.63 -21.76 -25.89
N GLU A 134 5.96 -21.59 -25.79
CA GLU A 134 6.77 -20.88 -26.80
C GLU A 134 7.20 -21.87 -27.90
N PRO A 135 7.35 -21.43 -29.17
CA PRO A 135 7.73 -22.31 -30.26
C PRO A 135 9.26 -22.50 -30.39
N ASP A 136 9.63 -23.76 -30.66
CA ASP A 136 10.73 -24.31 -31.46
C ASP A 136 11.86 -23.37 -31.91
N GLY A 137 13.14 -23.71 -31.78
CA GLY A 137 13.76 -25.03 -31.80
C GLY A 137 14.90 -25.02 -32.83
N ARG A 138 16.08 -25.53 -32.45
CA ARG A 138 17.07 -26.13 -33.36
C ARG A 138 17.99 -27.08 -32.57
N THR A 139 17.64 -28.35 -32.72
CA THR A 139 18.41 -29.63 -32.71
C THR A 139 19.94 -29.49 -32.89
N ILE A 140 20.82 -30.38 -32.42
CA ILE A 140 20.99 -31.85 -32.63
C ILE A 140 21.99 -32.35 -31.53
N ASP A 141 21.69 -33.36 -30.70
CA ASP A 141 22.00 -34.82 -30.81
C ASP A 141 23.52 -35.15 -30.89
N THR A 142 24.15 -36.14 -30.25
CA THR A 142 23.85 -37.48 -29.71
C THR A 142 25.02 -37.91 -28.79
N GLY A 143 24.83 -38.81 -27.82
CA GLY A 143 25.90 -39.77 -27.48
C GLY A 143 26.11 -40.19 -26.01
N THR A 144 25.21 -41.01 -25.49
CA THR A 144 25.37 -41.98 -24.37
C THR A 144 26.46 -43.05 -24.62
N PRO A 145 26.76 -44.03 -23.72
CA PRO A 145 26.94 -43.98 -22.25
C PRO A 145 28.08 -44.90 -21.68
N LEU A 146 28.54 -44.63 -20.43
CA LEU A 146 29.07 -45.55 -19.36
C LEU A 146 30.32 -46.45 -19.67
N PRO A 147 31.03 -47.10 -18.70
CA PRO A 147 30.80 -47.29 -17.25
C PRO A 147 32.04 -47.03 -16.33
N VAL A 148 31.86 -47.12 -15.01
CA VAL A 148 32.95 -47.11 -14.00
C VAL A 148 33.03 -48.48 -13.30
N PRO A 149 34.19 -49.16 -13.26
CA PRO A 149 34.35 -50.39 -12.51
C PRO A 149 34.96 -50.17 -11.13
N THR A 150 34.47 -50.97 -10.18
CA THR A 150 35.05 -51.29 -8.88
C THR A 150 36.42 -51.96 -9.00
N SER A 151 37.32 -51.75 -8.03
CA SER A 151 38.40 -52.73 -7.79
C SER A 151 38.71 -52.95 -6.31
N SER A 152 39.12 -54.19 -6.07
CA SER A 152 39.28 -54.93 -4.83
C SER A 152 40.75 -55.12 -4.45
N VAL A 153 41.01 -55.14 -3.13
CA VAL A 153 41.91 -56.04 -2.35
C VAL A 153 43.17 -56.62 -3.02
N ALA A 154 44.37 -56.38 -2.43
CA ALA A 154 45.16 -57.40 -1.69
C ALA A 154 46.65 -57.03 -1.40
N ARG A 155 47.03 -57.16 -0.09
CA ARG A 155 48.29 -57.74 0.52
C ARG A 155 49.66 -57.18 0.10
N LYS A 156 50.69 -57.01 0.97
CA LYS A 156 51.20 -57.74 2.17
C LYS A 156 52.42 -56.92 2.68
N ARG A 157 52.67 -56.65 3.98
CA ARG A 157 53.54 -57.39 4.94
C ARG A 157 53.76 -56.44 6.15
N ARG A 158 53.33 -56.77 7.38
CA ARG A 158 54.03 -57.48 8.48
C ARG A 158 55.33 -56.84 9.01
N LEU A 159 55.24 -56.27 10.22
CA LEU A 159 56.03 -56.44 11.47
C LEU A 159 55.76 -55.14 12.27
N GLY A 160 55.27 -55.07 13.51
CA GLY A 160 55.45 -55.83 14.75
C GLY A 160 55.33 -54.78 15.89
N LEU A 161 54.36 -54.93 16.79
CA LEU A 161 54.24 -54.14 18.05
C LEU A 161 55.45 -54.44 18.98
N PRO A 162 55.80 -53.65 20.04
CA PRO A 162 54.92 -52.78 20.85
C PRO A 162 55.54 -51.47 21.42
N ALA A 163 54.79 -50.35 21.45
CA ALA A 163 55.06 -49.23 22.38
C ALA A 163 53.84 -48.29 22.52
N VAL A 164 52.67 -48.83 22.89
CA VAL A 164 51.40 -48.07 22.95
C VAL A 164 51.03 -47.57 24.36
N ILE A 165 51.80 -47.85 25.41
CA ILE A 165 51.35 -47.56 26.79
C ILE A 165 51.94 -46.27 27.40
N ILE A 166 52.96 -45.64 26.80
CA ILE A 166 53.55 -44.38 27.33
C ILE A 166 53.04 -43.13 26.59
N ALA A 167 52.50 -43.27 25.38
CA ALA A 167 52.03 -42.15 24.57
C ALA A 167 50.62 -41.64 24.97
N THR A 168 49.74 -42.50 25.50
CA THR A 168 48.36 -42.11 25.84
C THR A 168 48.27 -41.30 27.13
N ALA A 169 49.10 -41.59 28.14
CA ALA A 169 49.16 -40.80 29.37
C ALA A 169 49.82 -39.42 29.15
N SER A 170 50.82 -39.34 28.29
CA SER A 170 51.52 -38.08 27.96
C SER A 170 50.63 -37.14 27.15
N VAL A 171 49.85 -37.66 26.20
CA VAL A 171 48.90 -36.87 25.41
C VAL A 171 47.69 -36.44 26.25
N LEU A 172 47.21 -37.25 27.20
CA LEU A 172 46.16 -36.84 28.13
C LEU A 172 46.65 -35.81 29.16
N ILE A 173 47.87 -35.94 29.69
CA ILE A 173 48.44 -34.97 30.62
C ILE A 173 48.78 -33.67 29.91
N VAL A 174 49.29 -33.71 28.68
CA VAL A 174 49.52 -32.51 27.84
C VAL A 174 48.20 -31.90 27.36
N ALA A 175 47.17 -32.68 27.02
CA ALA A 175 45.86 -32.15 26.67
C ALA A 175 45.12 -31.56 27.89
N VAL A 176 45.28 -32.14 29.07
CA VAL A 176 44.75 -31.60 30.34
C VAL A 176 45.56 -30.39 30.81
N MET A 177 46.90 -30.39 30.68
CA MET A 177 47.74 -29.22 30.98
C MET A 177 47.55 -28.09 29.98
N LEU A 178 47.35 -28.38 28.69
CA LEU A 178 47.01 -27.38 27.67
C LEU A 178 45.58 -26.86 27.85
N ARG A 179 44.61 -27.69 28.27
CA ARG A 179 43.30 -27.22 28.73
C ARG A 179 43.41 -26.39 30.00
N TRP A 180 44.26 -26.76 30.95
CA TRP A 180 44.42 -26.03 32.22
C TRP A 180 45.18 -24.70 32.02
N HIS A 181 46.17 -24.66 31.11
CA HIS A 181 46.84 -23.42 30.70
C HIS A 181 45.98 -22.55 29.77
N ALA A 182 45.15 -23.14 28.91
CA ALA A 182 44.19 -22.38 28.09
C ALA A 182 42.98 -21.87 28.91
N VAL A 183 42.69 -22.47 30.07
CA VAL A 183 41.67 -22.01 31.03
C VAL A 183 42.25 -21.05 32.08
N GLN A 184 43.57 -20.86 32.14
CA GLN A 184 44.23 -19.97 33.12
C GLN A 184 45.06 -18.83 32.52
N THR A 185 45.00 -18.57 31.21
CA THR A 185 45.32 -17.21 30.76
C THR A 185 44.19 -16.30 31.25
N PRO A 186 44.47 -15.28 32.07
CA PRO A 186 43.47 -14.26 32.31
C PRO A 186 43.16 -13.67 30.94
N VAL A 187 41.95 -13.92 30.42
CA VAL A 187 41.42 -13.13 29.32
C VAL A 187 41.53 -11.70 29.83
N ALA A 188 42.43 -10.92 29.21
CA ALA A 188 42.62 -9.53 29.54
C ALA A 188 41.22 -8.91 29.63
N SER A 189 40.89 -8.33 30.77
CA SER A 189 39.56 -7.83 31.08
C SER A 189 39.05 -7.02 29.88
N VAL A 190 38.15 -7.62 29.11
CA VAL A 190 37.48 -6.96 28.00
C VAL A 190 36.41 -6.09 28.64
N ALA A 191 36.84 -5.02 29.31
CA ALA A 191 35.95 -3.95 29.71
C ALA A 191 35.50 -3.29 28.40
N GLY A 192 34.38 -3.79 27.85
CA GLY A 192 33.76 -3.30 26.63
C GLY A 192 33.78 -1.77 26.64
N THR A 193 34.30 -1.20 25.55
CA THR A 193 34.34 0.25 25.37
C THR A 193 32.90 0.74 25.48
N PRO A 194 32.61 1.80 26.26
CA PRO A 194 31.24 2.28 26.38
C PRO A 194 30.61 2.49 25.00
N GLY A 195 29.49 1.81 24.74
CA GLY A 195 28.79 1.87 23.45
C GLY A 195 29.04 0.68 22.52
N SER A 196 29.71 -0.40 22.95
CA SER A 196 29.87 -1.61 22.12
C SER A 196 28.53 -2.22 21.69
N ALA A 197 28.52 -2.73 20.45
CA ALA A 197 27.35 -3.34 19.83
C ALA A 197 27.31 -4.86 20.09
N VAL A 198 26.16 -5.38 20.53
CA VAL A 198 25.93 -6.83 20.68
C VAL A 198 24.86 -7.31 19.71
N ALA A 199 25.21 -8.28 18.86
CA ALA A 199 24.25 -9.05 18.08
C ALA A 199 23.79 -10.26 18.89
N ILE A 200 22.48 -10.41 19.08
CA ILE A 200 21.88 -11.54 19.80
C ILE A 200 21.26 -12.47 18.77
N VAL A 201 21.79 -13.69 18.63
CA VAL A 201 21.60 -14.53 17.44
C VAL A 201 21.27 -15.99 17.81
N ASP A 202 20.39 -16.62 17.03
CA ASP A 202 20.10 -18.07 17.03
C ASP A 202 19.98 -18.73 18.42
N PHE A 203 18.78 -18.65 19.01
CA PHE A 203 18.41 -19.50 20.14
C PHE A 203 17.92 -20.85 19.65
N ASN A 204 18.83 -21.82 19.57
CA ASN A 204 18.54 -23.14 19.05
C ASN A 204 17.62 -23.92 20.01
N ASN A 205 16.47 -24.36 19.50
CA ASN A 205 15.56 -25.26 20.21
C ASN A 205 16.13 -26.69 20.18
N LEU A 206 16.66 -27.15 21.31
CA LEU A 206 17.12 -28.53 21.50
C LEU A 206 16.01 -29.44 22.05
N SER A 207 14.83 -28.88 22.32
CA SER A 207 13.64 -29.62 22.74
C SER A 207 13.13 -30.46 21.58
N SER A 208 12.63 -31.68 21.87
CA SER A 208 11.99 -32.54 20.87
C SER A 208 10.60 -32.05 20.44
N ASN A 209 10.15 -30.91 20.97
CA ASN A 209 8.82 -30.34 20.76
C ASN A 209 8.90 -28.99 20.02
N PRO A 210 8.39 -28.91 18.78
CA PRO A 210 8.35 -27.67 18.01
C PRO A 210 7.51 -26.56 18.66
N LYS A 211 6.57 -26.89 19.56
CA LYS A 211 5.72 -25.90 20.24
C LYS A 211 6.52 -24.98 21.18
N ASP A 212 7.75 -25.34 21.53
CA ASP A 212 8.61 -24.54 22.40
C ASP A 212 9.38 -23.45 21.62
N ALA A 213 9.21 -23.39 20.29
CA ALA A 213 9.90 -22.44 19.41
C ALA A 213 9.65 -20.95 19.77
N TRP A 214 8.55 -20.63 20.46
CA TRP A 214 8.26 -19.27 20.94
C TRP A 214 9.33 -18.73 21.89
N LEU A 215 10.06 -19.62 22.59
CA LEU A 215 11.10 -19.24 23.53
C LEU A 215 12.23 -18.49 22.84
N ALA A 216 12.57 -18.82 21.58
CA ALA A 216 13.65 -18.15 20.86
C ALA A 216 13.44 -16.63 20.75
N PRO A 217 12.37 -16.12 20.11
CA PRO A 217 12.13 -14.68 20.00
C PRO A 217 11.88 -14.02 21.36
N ALA A 218 11.22 -14.70 22.31
CA ALA A 218 11.04 -14.16 23.67
C ALA A 218 12.38 -13.99 24.41
N LEU A 219 13.24 -15.01 24.38
CA LEU A 219 14.57 -14.96 25.02
C LEU A 219 15.45 -13.89 24.38
N THR A 220 15.41 -13.72 23.06
CA THR A 220 16.13 -12.64 22.36
C THR A 220 15.75 -11.27 22.93
N GLU A 221 14.46 -10.95 22.97
CA GLU A 221 13.95 -9.66 23.45
C GLU A 221 14.26 -9.45 24.95
N MET A 222 14.01 -10.48 25.77
CA MET A 222 14.23 -10.41 27.22
C MET A 222 15.72 -10.27 27.57
N LEU A 223 16.60 -11.00 26.89
CA LEU A 223 18.06 -10.90 27.11
C LEU A 223 18.64 -9.62 26.53
N ALA A 224 18.10 -9.07 25.43
CA ALA A 224 18.46 -7.75 24.94
C ALA A 224 18.20 -6.68 26.01
N THR A 225 17.02 -6.70 26.62
CA THR A 225 16.65 -5.82 27.72
C THR A 225 17.60 -5.96 28.91
N GLU A 226 17.96 -7.19 29.29
CA GLU A 226 18.89 -7.42 30.40
C GLU A 226 20.31 -6.95 30.09
N ILE A 227 20.89 -7.37 28.98
CA ILE A 227 22.33 -7.15 28.72
C ILE A 227 22.65 -5.67 28.44
N THR A 228 21.67 -4.92 27.93
CA THR A 228 21.79 -3.48 27.64
C THR A 228 21.43 -2.61 28.84
N ALA A 229 20.87 -3.18 29.90
CA ALA A 229 20.56 -2.47 31.13
C ALA A 229 21.83 -1.79 31.68
N GLY A 230 21.73 -0.48 31.96
CA GLY A 230 22.86 0.35 32.37
C GLY A 230 23.61 1.04 31.22
N GLY A 231 23.25 0.79 29.96
CA GLY A 231 23.65 1.60 28.81
C GLY A 231 25.12 1.47 28.36
N ARG A 232 25.87 0.49 28.88
CA ARG A 232 27.26 0.23 28.44
C ARG A 232 27.33 -0.53 27.12
N LEU A 233 26.32 -1.35 26.83
CA LEU A 233 26.12 -2.07 25.58
C LEU A 233 24.82 -1.60 24.93
N HIS A 234 24.75 -1.72 23.60
CA HIS A 234 23.49 -1.62 22.87
C HIS A 234 23.26 -2.88 22.05
N ALA A 235 22.02 -3.37 22.03
CA ALA A 235 21.63 -4.49 21.21
C ALA A 235 21.38 -4.00 19.78
N ILE A 236 21.88 -4.74 18.80
CA ILE A 236 21.53 -4.52 17.41
C ILE A 236 20.09 -5.02 17.21
N PRO A 237 19.21 -4.27 16.52
CA PRO A 237 17.84 -4.71 16.27
C PRO A 237 17.77 -6.10 15.65
N ASP A 238 16.89 -6.93 16.20
CA ASP A 238 16.72 -8.33 15.81
C ASP A 238 16.45 -8.50 14.31
N GLU A 239 15.70 -7.58 13.69
CA GLU A 239 15.43 -7.62 12.25
C GLU A 239 16.73 -7.61 11.40
N LEU A 240 17.70 -6.76 11.78
CA LEU A 240 18.98 -6.68 11.11
C LEU A 240 19.80 -7.93 11.37
N VAL A 241 19.85 -8.36 12.63
CA VAL A 241 20.57 -9.57 13.03
C VAL A 241 20.07 -10.77 12.24
N ARG A 242 18.76 -10.94 12.11
CA ARG A 242 18.10 -12.00 11.33
C ARG A 242 18.47 -11.96 9.86
N ALA A 243 18.34 -10.80 9.21
CA ALA A 243 18.73 -10.65 7.81
C ALA A 243 20.21 -11.03 7.59
N ALA A 244 21.07 -10.74 8.57
CA ALA A 244 22.49 -10.99 8.49
C ALA A 244 22.95 -12.42 8.84
N HIS A 245 22.13 -13.26 9.47
CA HIS A 245 22.50 -14.64 9.80
C HIS A 245 21.66 -15.72 9.09
N ALA A 246 20.59 -15.35 8.38
CA ALA A 246 19.64 -16.30 7.77
C ALA A 246 20.27 -17.34 6.82
N ASP A 247 21.38 -17.01 6.17
CA ASP A 247 22.14 -17.88 5.26
C ASP A 247 23.40 -18.48 5.89
N LEU A 248 23.64 -18.21 7.18
CA LEU A 248 24.80 -18.71 7.91
C LEU A 248 24.51 -20.06 8.56
N PRO A 249 25.52 -20.95 8.68
CA PRO A 249 25.37 -22.17 9.46
C PRO A 249 25.05 -21.86 10.93
N ALA A 250 24.09 -22.58 11.50
CA ALA A 250 23.72 -22.46 12.91
C ALA A 250 24.93 -22.66 13.84
N PRO A 251 24.97 -21.98 15.00
CA PRO A 251 26.07 -22.09 15.93
C PRO A 251 26.19 -23.52 16.49
N MET A 252 27.43 -24.00 16.67
CA MET A 252 27.72 -25.30 17.29
C MET A 252 27.79 -25.16 18.82
N ALA A 253 28.00 -26.27 19.54
CA ALA A 253 28.24 -26.28 20.99
C ALA A 253 29.54 -25.49 21.32
N GLY A 254 29.40 -24.18 21.53
CA GLY A 254 30.51 -23.23 21.67
C GLY A 254 30.36 -21.94 20.86
N GLY A 255 29.24 -21.73 20.17
CA GLY A 255 28.95 -20.52 19.40
C GLY A 255 29.24 -20.67 17.90
N TYR A 256 29.38 -19.55 17.21
CA TYR A 256 29.63 -19.53 15.76
C TYR A 256 31.09 -19.83 15.42
N ALA A 257 31.28 -20.39 14.23
CA ALA A 257 32.60 -20.46 13.61
C ALA A 257 33.15 -19.04 13.35
N SER A 258 34.48 -18.89 13.38
CA SER A 258 35.13 -17.59 13.15
C SER A 258 34.76 -16.93 11.82
N THR A 259 34.48 -17.74 10.78
CA THR A 259 34.00 -17.25 9.48
C THR A 259 32.63 -16.60 9.59
N SER A 260 31.68 -17.24 10.29
CA SER A 260 30.34 -16.70 10.51
C SER A 260 30.38 -15.46 11.40
N LEU A 261 31.22 -15.45 12.45
CA LEU A 261 31.42 -14.26 13.30
C LEU A 261 31.99 -13.09 12.50
N SER A 262 32.96 -13.33 11.62
CA SER A 262 33.52 -12.30 10.75
C SER A 262 32.46 -11.73 9.79
N GLN A 263 31.59 -12.58 9.24
CA GLN A 263 30.46 -12.16 8.40
C GLN A 263 29.43 -11.36 9.19
N LEU A 264 29.09 -11.78 10.40
CA LEU A 264 28.20 -11.03 11.29
C LEU A 264 28.79 -9.66 11.66
N HIS A 265 30.09 -9.61 11.99
CA HIS A 265 30.79 -8.35 12.23
C HIS A 265 30.71 -7.42 11.01
N GLN A 266 30.94 -7.95 9.81
CA GLN A 266 30.90 -7.17 8.57
C GLN A 266 29.48 -6.67 8.22
N ARG A 267 28.46 -7.51 8.42
CA ARG A 267 27.05 -7.20 8.12
C ARG A 267 26.38 -6.33 9.18
N LEU A 268 26.81 -6.40 10.43
CA LEU A 268 26.13 -5.74 11.55
C LEU A 268 26.96 -4.70 12.28
N GLY A 269 28.29 -4.71 12.12
CA GLY A 269 29.18 -3.90 12.95
C GLY A 269 29.23 -4.35 14.41
N SER A 270 28.80 -5.58 14.72
CA SER A 270 28.73 -6.10 16.09
C SER A 270 30.11 -6.31 16.70
N ASP A 271 30.35 -5.81 17.92
CA ASP A 271 31.58 -6.13 18.66
C ASP A 271 31.49 -7.51 19.31
N TYR A 272 30.28 -7.86 19.77
CA TYR A 272 29.99 -9.13 20.41
C TYR A 272 28.84 -9.86 19.73
N VAL A 273 28.90 -11.19 19.76
CA VAL A 273 27.81 -12.08 19.34
C VAL A 273 27.38 -12.91 20.55
N LEU A 274 26.16 -12.71 21.01
CA LEU A 274 25.50 -13.55 22.00
C LEU A 274 24.70 -14.62 21.25
N SER A 275 25.05 -15.89 21.44
CA SER A 275 24.32 -17.04 20.91
C SER A 275 23.82 -17.93 22.04
N GLY A 276 22.78 -18.72 21.77
CA GLY A 276 22.17 -19.55 22.80
C GLY A 276 21.56 -20.83 22.29
N SER A 277 21.27 -21.72 23.23
CA SER A 277 20.43 -22.89 23.00
C SER A 277 19.58 -23.15 24.23
N TYR A 278 18.40 -23.70 24.02
CA TYR A 278 17.51 -24.05 25.10
C TYR A 278 16.93 -25.45 24.93
N LEU A 279 16.69 -26.11 26.06
CA LEU A 279 16.08 -27.42 26.14
C LEU A 279 14.94 -27.36 27.15
N VAL A 280 13.73 -27.61 26.70
CA VAL A 280 12.58 -27.87 27.57
C VAL A 280 12.49 -29.38 27.82
N PHE A 281 12.38 -29.77 29.09
CA PHE A 281 12.31 -31.16 29.53
C PHE A 281 11.49 -31.31 30.81
N GLY A 282 11.21 -32.54 31.22
CA GLY A 282 10.40 -32.84 32.41
C GLY A 282 8.92 -33.01 32.11
N ASP A 283 8.09 -32.91 33.14
CA ASP A 283 6.63 -33.10 33.06
C ASP A 283 5.98 -31.95 32.27
N THR A 284 4.95 -32.27 31.47
CA THR A 284 4.13 -31.28 30.76
C THR A 284 3.41 -30.30 31.69
N GLU A 285 3.10 -30.69 32.93
CA GLU A 285 2.48 -29.78 33.90
C GLU A 285 3.49 -28.88 34.64
N ALA A 286 4.77 -29.28 34.67
CA ALA A 286 5.83 -28.53 35.34
C ALA A 286 7.14 -28.55 34.51
N PRO A 287 7.12 -28.04 33.26
CA PRO A 287 8.25 -28.13 32.37
C PRO A 287 9.45 -27.34 32.92
N GLN A 288 10.63 -27.95 32.81
CA GLN A 288 11.92 -27.35 33.16
C GLN A 288 12.59 -26.85 31.89
N LEU A 289 13.23 -25.69 31.99
CA LEU A 289 14.03 -25.06 30.95
C LEU A 289 15.49 -25.13 31.36
N ARG A 290 16.34 -25.62 30.46
CA ARG A 290 17.78 -25.37 30.49
C ARG A 290 18.12 -24.37 29.41
N LEU A 291 18.84 -23.32 29.77
CA LEU A 291 19.31 -22.26 28.90
C LEU A 291 20.84 -22.21 28.93
N ASP A 292 21.46 -22.42 27.78
CA ASP A 292 22.92 -22.33 27.60
C ASP A 292 23.21 -21.11 26.70
N LEU A 293 24.07 -20.20 27.16
CA LEU A 293 24.41 -18.92 26.52
C LEU A 293 25.92 -18.83 26.29
N ALA A 294 26.32 -18.21 25.19
CA ALA A 294 27.71 -17.96 24.84
C ALA A 294 27.87 -16.57 24.21
N VAL A 295 28.83 -15.79 24.70
CA VAL A 295 29.21 -14.49 24.14
C VAL A 295 30.61 -14.60 23.56
N GLN A 296 30.73 -14.31 22.27
CA GLN A 296 31.99 -14.28 21.55
C GLN A 296 32.33 -12.87 21.09
N ASP A 297 33.60 -12.53 21.10
CA ASP A 297 34.12 -11.34 20.42
C ASP A 297 34.06 -11.58 18.91
N ALA A 298 33.34 -10.71 18.19
CA ALA A 298 33.01 -10.93 16.78
C ALA A 298 34.23 -10.84 15.85
N ARG A 299 35.31 -10.16 16.28
CA ARG A 299 36.52 -9.97 15.47
C ARG A 299 37.53 -11.08 15.67
N SER A 300 37.77 -11.46 16.92
CA SER A 300 38.77 -12.47 17.29
C SER A 300 38.20 -13.88 17.37
N GLY A 301 36.89 -14.02 17.52
CA GLY A 301 36.20 -15.29 17.79
C GLY A 301 36.41 -15.81 19.21
N ALA A 302 37.08 -15.06 20.09
CA ALA A 302 37.35 -15.46 21.44
C ALA A 302 36.05 -15.58 22.26
N MET A 303 35.93 -16.65 23.05
CA MET A 303 34.85 -16.78 24.02
C MET A 303 35.07 -15.81 25.18
N VAL A 304 34.14 -14.87 25.35
CA VAL A 304 34.18 -13.84 26.39
C VAL A 304 33.38 -14.27 27.61
N ALA A 305 32.22 -14.91 27.39
CA ALA A 305 31.38 -15.43 28.47
C ALA A 305 30.65 -16.69 28.03
N ASP A 306 30.57 -17.68 28.91
CA ASP A 306 29.68 -18.85 28.78
C ASP A 306 28.75 -18.92 30.00
N LEU A 307 27.51 -19.37 29.86
CA LEU A 307 26.60 -19.49 30.99
C LEU A 307 25.63 -20.63 30.76
N SER A 308 25.36 -21.42 31.80
CA SER A 308 24.26 -22.36 31.82
C SER A 308 23.36 -22.08 33.02
N ARG A 309 22.05 -22.10 32.79
CA ARG A 309 21.02 -21.91 33.82
C ARG A 309 19.89 -22.91 33.61
N SER A 310 19.24 -23.32 34.70
CA SER A 310 18.08 -24.18 34.63
C SER A 310 17.06 -23.80 35.69
N GLY A 311 15.78 -23.97 35.37
CA GLY A 311 14.66 -23.67 36.27
C GLY A 311 13.32 -24.00 35.62
N ALA A 312 12.21 -23.78 36.34
CA ALA A 312 10.89 -24.00 35.79
C ALA A 312 10.56 -22.96 34.69
N VAL A 313 9.89 -23.38 33.61
CA VAL A 313 9.43 -22.46 32.55
C VAL A 313 8.50 -21.38 33.12
N SER A 314 7.70 -21.70 34.14
CA SER A 314 6.84 -20.73 34.84
C SER A 314 7.63 -19.57 35.49
N GLU A 315 8.91 -19.77 35.79
CA GLU A 315 9.82 -18.79 36.37
C GLU A 315 10.74 -18.14 35.32
N LEU A 316 10.41 -18.26 34.03
CA LEU A 316 11.21 -17.75 32.92
C LEU A 316 11.70 -16.30 33.11
N PRO A 317 10.87 -15.32 33.52
CA PRO A 317 11.36 -13.96 33.75
C PRO A 317 12.50 -13.89 34.78
N ALA A 318 12.38 -14.60 35.91
CA ALA A 318 13.42 -14.64 36.94
C ALA A 318 14.70 -15.34 36.44
N LEU A 319 14.54 -16.41 35.66
CA LEU A 319 15.66 -17.13 35.05
C LEU A 319 16.47 -16.21 34.11
N VAL A 320 15.78 -15.41 33.29
CA VAL A 320 16.43 -14.48 32.35
C VAL A 320 17.11 -13.33 33.08
N VAL A 321 16.50 -12.75 34.11
CA VAL A 321 17.15 -11.73 34.96
C VAL A 321 18.44 -12.27 35.58
N ALA A 322 18.42 -13.50 36.10
CA ALA A 322 19.60 -14.14 36.67
C ALA A 322 20.67 -14.46 35.59
N ALA A 323 20.26 -14.82 34.38
CA ALA A 323 21.16 -15.04 33.26
C ALA A 323 21.83 -13.73 32.82
N GLY A 324 21.04 -12.66 32.68
CA GLY A 324 21.50 -11.31 32.34
C GLY A 324 22.51 -10.77 33.35
N ALA A 325 22.24 -10.90 34.64
CA ALA A 325 23.19 -10.54 35.69
C ALA A 325 24.52 -11.30 35.56
N GLY A 326 24.46 -12.63 35.34
CA GLY A 326 25.65 -13.44 35.14
C GLY A 326 26.47 -13.05 33.89
N LEU A 327 25.79 -12.70 32.81
CA LEU A 327 26.45 -12.21 31.59
C LEU A 327 27.13 -10.85 31.81
N ARG A 328 26.44 -9.89 32.45
CA ARG A 328 27.00 -8.56 32.76
C ARG A 328 28.23 -8.67 33.67
N ASP A 329 28.20 -9.58 34.65
CA ASP A 329 29.35 -9.84 35.53
C ASP A 329 30.55 -10.39 34.74
N LYS A 330 30.33 -11.39 33.86
CA LYS A 330 31.39 -11.95 33.00
C LYS A 330 31.93 -10.94 31.99
N LEU A 331 31.10 -10.01 31.53
CA LEU A 331 31.49 -8.91 30.62
C LEU A 331 32.14 -7.72 31.34
N GLY A 332 32.28 -7.76 32.67
CA GLY A 332 32.88 -6.68 33.45
C GLY A 332 32.05 -5.38 33.45
N ILE A 333 30.74 -5.48 33.26
CA ILE A 333 29.81 -4.33 33.27
C ILE A 333 29.54 -3.87 34.71
N GLY A 334 29.64 -4.77 35.68
CA GLY A 334 29.47 -4.50 37.12
C GLY A 334 28.01 -4.48 37.56
N ALA A 335 27.80 -4.34 38.88
CA ALA A 335 26.46 -4.30 39.46
C ALA A 335 25.69 -3.03 39.04
N LEU A 336 24.43 -3.20 38.63
CA LEU A 336 23.55 -2.12 38.25
C LEU A 336 22.92 -1.43 39.48
N SER A 337 22.52 -0.17 39.31
CA SER A 337 21.77 0.54 40.35
C SER A 337 20.38 -0.09 40.58
N GLY A 338 19.83 0.08 41.78
CA GLY A 338 18.48 -0.41 42.10
C GLY A 338 17.40 0.17 41.17
N ASP A 339 17.56 1.43 40.74
CA ASP A 339 16.63 2.08 39.80
C ASP A 339 16.72 1.46 38.41
N THR A 340 17.93 1.23 37.91
CA THR A 340 18.15 0.58 36.61
C THR A 340 17.59 -0.84 36.59
N LEU A 341 17.76 -1.60 37.67
CA LEU A 341 17.20 -2.94 37.79
C LEU A 341 15.67 -2.92 37.80
N ARG A 342 15.04 -1.97 38.51
CA ARG A 342 13.58 -1.79 38.51
C ARG A 342 13.07 -1.42 37.12
N GLN A 343 13.75 -0.52 36.42
CA GLN A 343 13.39 -0.11 35.06
C GLN A 343 13.52 -1.28 34.07
N ALA A 344 14.62 -2.03 34.12
CA ALA A 344 14.79 -3.23 33.29
C ALA A 344 13.68 -4.26 33.57
N ALA A 345 13.36 -4.50 34.85
CA ALA A 345 12.26 -5.41 35.23
C ALA A 345 10.88 -4.94 34.70
N ASN A 346 10.61 -3.64 34.66
CA ASN A 346 9.37 -3.11 34.08
C ASN A 346 9.26 -3.30 32.56
N ALA A 347 10.40 -3.46 31.87
CA ALA A 347 10.45 -3.75 30.44
C ALA A 347 10.31 -5.26 30.13
N GLN A 348 10.53 -6.13 31.13
CA GLN A 348 10.36 -7.56 30.99
C GLN A 348 8.87 -7.96 30.99
N PRO A 349 8.50 -9.04 30.26
CA PRO A 349 7.20 -9.67 30.44
C PRO A 349 7.01 -10.09 31.91
N PRO A 350 5.87 -9.76 32.54
CA PRO A 350 5.67 -10.01 33.98
C PRO A 350 5.48 -11.48 34.33
N THR A 351 5.09 -12.32 33.37
CA THR A 351 4.88 -13.77 33.55
C THR A 351 5.40 -14.56 32.36
N ALA A 352 5.62 -15.86 32.54
CA ALA A 352 5.98 -16.76 31.45
C ALA A 352 4.91 -16.85 30.36
N GLU A 353 3.62 -16.77 30.72
CA GLU A 353 2.52 -16.77 29.74
C GLU A 353 2.48 -15.48 28.91
N VAL A 354 2.75 -14.31 29.51
CA VAL A 354 2.89 -13.08 28.73
C VAL A 354 4.12 -13.15 27.83
N ALA A 355 5.25 -13.67 28.33
CA ALA A 355 6.45 -13.90 27.51
C ALA A 355 6.16 -14.84 26.33
N ARG A 356 5.31 -15.85 26.52
CA ARG A 356 4.87 -16.78 25.48
C ARG A 356 4.12 -16.08 24.36
N HIS A 357 3.11 -15.28 24.70
CA HIS A 357 2.36 -14.52 23.71
C HIS A 357 3.24 -13.50 22.99
N ILE A 358 4.15 -12.82 23.70
CA ILE A 358 5.12 -11.91 23.08
C ILE A 358 6.04 -12.67 22.12
N GLY A 359 6.55 -13.84 22.51
CA GLY A 359 7.36 -14.69 21.64
C GLY A 359 6.64 -15.08 20.35
N PHE A 360 5.38 -15.51 20.43
CA PHE A 360 4.59 -15.81 19.23
C PHE A 360 4.27 -14.56 18.41
N ALA A 361 4.04 -13.41 19.05
CA ALA A 361 3.79 -12.17 18.35
C ALA A 361 5.02 -11.69 17.57
N LEU A 362 6.21 -11.74 18.19
CA LEU A 362 7.47 -11.40 17.55
C LEU A 362 7.79 -12.36 16.39
N ASP A 363 7.58 -13.68 16.58
CA ASP A 363 7.69 -14.66 15.49
C ASP A 363 6.76 -14.33 14.31
N ALA A 364 5.51 -13.94 14.62
CA ALA A 364 4.53 -13.58 13.60
C ALA A 364 4.91 -12.27 12.87
N LEU A 365 5.35 -11.23 13.58
CA LEU A 365 5.84 -9.99 12.98
C LEU A 365 7.06 -10.25 12.08
N GLN A 366 8.00 -11.07 12.54
CA GLN A 366 9.19 -11.46 11.76
C GLN A 366 8.82 -12.19 10.46
N LYS A 367 7.72 -12.95 10.47
CA LYS A 367 7.17 -13.69 9.32
C LYS A 367 6.16 -12.88 8.50
N TYR A 368 6.07 -11.57 8.75
CA TYR A 368 5.13 -10.66 8.07
C TYR A 368 3.67 -11.12 8.18
N ASP A 369 3.29 -11.68 9.34
CA ASP A 369 1.93 -12.06 9.71
C ASP A 369 1.42 -11.12 10.84
N PRO A 370 1.11 -9.84 10.52
CA PRO A 370 0.66 -8.88 11.51
C PRO A 370 -0.73 -9.24 12.07
N SER A 371 -1.52 -10.07 11.38
CA SER A 371 -2.81 -10.57 11.86
C SER A 371 -2.64 -11.50 13.05
N ARG A 372 -1.75 -12.51 12.94
CA ARG A 372 -1.43 -13.40 14.06
C ARG A 372 -0.73 -12.65 15.18
N ALA A 373 0.20 -11.74 14.85
CA ALA A 373 0.87 -10.92 15.85
C ALA A 373 -0.14 -10.13 16.69
N ARG A 374 -1.10 -9.45 16.03
CA ARG A 374 -2.19 -8.75 16.71
C ARG A 374 -2.93 -9.67 17.69
N ASP A 375 -3.32 -10.86 17.26
CA ASP A 375 -4.12 -11.77 18.08
C ASP A 375 -3.36 -12.21 19.34
N GLU A 376 -2.07 -12.55 19.20
CA GLU A 376 -1.20 -12.89 20.34
C GLU A 376 -0.98 -11.69 21.28
N LEU A 377 -0.78 -10.49 20.73
CA LEU A 377 -0.58 -9.27 21.53
C LEU A 377 -1.83 -8.89 22.32
N LEU A 378 -3.03 -9.12 21.76
CA LEU A 378 -4.28 -8.93 22.49
C LEU A 378 -4.41 -9.90 23.67
N GLN A 379 -3.95 -11.14 23.53
CA GLN A 379 -3.89 -12.11 24.65
C GLN A 379 -2.88 -11.67 25.71
N ALA A 380 -1.68 -11.22 25.30
CA ALA A 380 -0.68 -10.67 26.21
C ALA A 380 -1.23 -9.48 27.02
N ILE A 381 -1.91 -8.55 26.35
CA ILE A 381 -2.52 -7.36 26.98
C ILE A 381 -3.66 -7.72 27.93
N ALA A 382 -4.48 -8.73 27.59
CA ALA A 382 -5.56 -9.19 28.46
C ALA A 382 -5.02 -9.71 29.81
N GLN A 383 -3.85 -10.32 29.81
CA GLN A 383 -3.18 -10.81 31.02
C GLN A 383 -2.35 -9.74 31.74
N ALA A 384 -1.76 -8.79 30.99
CA ALA A 384 -0.94 -7.72 31.53
C ALA A 384 -1.27 -6.35 30.91
N PRO A 385 -2.38 -5.69 31.32
CA PRO A 385 -2.82 -4.42 30.74
C PRO A 385 -1.86 -3.24 30.95
N GLY A 386 -0.90 -3.36 31.88
CA GLY A 386 0.14 -2.36 32.14
C GLY A 386 1.46 -2.60 31.39
N TYR A 387 1.58 -3.68 30.61
CA TYR A 387 2.84 -4.01 29.93
C TYR A 387 2.99 -3.21 28.62
N ALA A 388 3.69 -2.07 28.72
CA ALA A 388 3.85 -1.11 27.62
C ALA A 388 4.38 -1.71 26.29
N PRO A 389 5.40 -2.60 26.27
CA PRO A 389 5.91 -3.18 25.02
C PRO A 389 4.84 -3.92 24.21
N ALA A 390 3.88 -4.62 24.84
CA ALA A 390 2.81 -5.29 24.11
C ALA A 390 1.96 -4.31 23.29
N TYR A 391 1.66 -3.13 23.84
CA TYR A 391 0.94 -2.08 23.11
C TYR A 391 1.77 -1.46 21.99
N MET A 392 3.10 -1.34 22.19
CA MET A 392 4.01 -0.84 21.16
C MET A 392 4.01 -1.75 19.93
N TYR A 393 4.17 -3.07 20.12
CA TYR A 393 4.08 -4.05 19.03
C TYR A 393 2.66 -4.12 18.45
N LEU A 394 1.61 -3.96 19.27
CA LEU A 394 0.23 -3.97 18.78
C LEU A 394 -0.03 -2.78 17.87
N ALA A 395 0.55 -1.62 18.19
CA ALA A 395 0.48 -0.44 17.33
C ALA A 395 1.16 -0.71 15.97
N GLN A 396 2.30 -1.40 15.95
CA GLN A 396 2.99 -1.80 14.72
C GLN A 396 2.14 -2.78 13.90
N ALA A 397 1.58 -3.81 14.53
CA ALA A 397 0.71 -4.78 13.87
C ALA A 397 -0.53 -4.10 13.26
N TRP A 398 -1.20 -3.20 13.99
CA TRP A 398 -2.33 -2.46 13.45
C TRP A 398 -1.95 -1.53 12.30
N ALA A 399 -0.79 -0.88 12.37
CA ALA A 399 -0.30 -0.04 11.29
C ALA A 399 -0.04 -0.86 10.02
N ALA A 400 0.59 -2.03 10.16
CA ALA A 400 0.83 -2.96 9.05
C ALA A 400 -0.46 -3.55 8.43
N LEU A 401 -1.56 -3.58 9.19
CA LEU A 401 -2.88 -4.02 8.71
C LEU A 401 -3.73 -2.86 8.13
N GLY A 402 -3.21 -1.63 8.12
CA GLY A 402 -3.93 -0.44 7.65
C GLY A 402 -4.89 0.20 8.65
N TYR A 403 -4.96 -0.28 9.91
CA TYR A 403 -5.84 0.28 10.94
C TYR A 403 -5.18 1.45 11.70
N ARG A 404 -4.96 2.58 11.02
CA ARG A 404 -4.27 3.76 11.58
C ARG A 404 -4.84 4.23 12.92
N ALA A 405 -6.17 4.29 13.06
CA ALA A 405 -6.80 4.72 14.30
C ALA A 405 -6.53 3.75 15.47
N LYS A 406 -6.54 2.44 15.22
CA LYS A 406 -6.21 1.41 16.24
C LYS A 406 -4.73 1.43 16.58
N ALA A 407 -3.87 1.65 15.59
CA ALA A 407 -2.44 1.82 15.80
C ALA A 407 -2.16 3.02 16.73
N LEU A 408 -2.79 4.17 16.45
CA LEU A 408 -2.70 5.37 17.28
C LEU A 408 -3.26 5.17 18.70
N ALA A 409 -4.36 4.43 18.85
CA ALA A 409 -4.91 4.12 20.16
C ALA A 409 -3.96 3.22 20.97
N ALA A 410 -3.39 2.18 20.35
CA ALA A 410 -2.41 1.30 20.98
C ALA A 410 -1.13 2.08 21.36
N SER A 411 -0.61 2.96 20.51
CA SER A 411 0.57 3.77 20.84
C SER A 411 0.31 4.77 21.98
N LYS A 412 -0.93 5.30 22.12
CA LYS A 412 -1.32 6.12 23.30
C LYS A 412 -1.23 5.30 24.58
N GLN A 413 -1.71 4.07 24.56
CA GLN A 413 -1.66 3.17 25.71
C GLN A 413 -0.22 2.74 26.04
N ALA A 414 0.61 2.48 25.03
CA ALA A 414 2.04 2.21 25.23
C ALA A 414 2.71 3.37 25.98
N LEU A 415 2.46 4.62 25.56
CA LEU A 415 3.01 5.81 26.22
C LEU A 415 2.47 5.99 27.66
N ALA A 416 1.18 5.77 27.89
CA ALA A 416 0.58 5.86 29.22
C ALA A 416 1.22 4.88 30.22
N ASN A 417 1.66 3.72 29.74
CA ASN A 417 2.31 2.69 30.53
C ASN A 417 3.86 2.81 30.59
N ALA A 418 4.46 3.83 29.97
CA ALA A 418 5.92 3.93 29.80
C ALA A 418 6.67 4.57 30.98
N ALA A 419 5.97 5.11 31.99
CA ALA A 419 6.57 5.93 33.06
C ALA A 419 7.65 5.21 33.90
N GLY A 420 7.64 3.87 33.94
CA GLY A 420 8.60 3.04 34.66
C GLY A 420 9.70 2.41 33.81
N LEU A 421 9.73 2.68 32.50
CA LEU A 421 10.70 2.08 31.57
C LEU A 421 12.05 2.82 31.58
N PRO A 422 13.13 2.17 31.12
CA PRO A 422 14.39 2.84 30.78
C PRO A 422 14.15 4.04 29.85
N GLU A 423 14.92 5.11 30.04
CA GLU A 423 14.75 6.36 29.30
C GLU A 423 14.76 6.15 27.78
N GLU A 424 15.65 5.30 27.27
CA GLU A 424 15.76 4.94 25.87
C GLU A 424 14.45 4.35 25.31
N GLN A 425 13.87 3.34 25.96
CA GLN A 425 12.61 2.73 25.55
C GLN A 425 11.43 3.69 25.67
N ARG A 426 11.40 4.53 26.71
CA ARG A 426 10.37 5.57 26.86
C ARG A 426 10.42 6.55 25.68
N LEU A 427 11.62 7.03 25.32
CA LEU A 427 11.80 7.94 24.18
C LEU A 427 11.46 7.26 22.83
N GLN A 428 11.72 5.97 22.66
CA GLN A 428 11.29 5.23 21.47
C GLN A 428 9.75 5.18 21.35
N ILE A 429 9.05 4.89 22.46
CA ILE A 429 7.58 4.90 22.51
C ILE A 429 7.03 6.31 22.25
N GLU A 430 7.62 7.34 22.86
CA GLU A 430 7.27 8.74 22.61
C GLU A 430 7.45 9.10 21.12
N GLY A 431 8.60 8.75 20.53
CA GLY A 431 8.93 9.03 19.13
C GLY A 431 8.00 8.32 18.16
N GLN A 432 7.73 7.03 18.37
CA GLN A 432 6.76 6.27 17.58
C GLN A 432 5.37 6.90 17.68
N GLN A 433 4.96 7.31 18.88
CA GLN A 433 3.66 7.91 19.09
C GLN A 433 3.53 9.27 18.38
N TYR A 434 4.47 10.19 18.59
CA TYR A 434 4.41 11.49 17.93
C TYR A 434 4.43 11.34 16.40
N ASN A 435 5.17 10.36 15.87
CA ASN A 435 5.19 10.04 14.45
C ASN A 435 3.80 9.56 13.96
N MET A 436 3.16 8.63 14.68
CA MET A 436 1.80 8.16 14.34
C MET A 436 0.75 9.27 14.43
N GLN A 437 0.94 10.26 15.31
CA GLN A 437 0.11 11.47 15.40
C GLN A 437 0.42 12.51 14.31
N ALA A 438 1.44 12.29 13.49
CA ALA A 438 1.98 13.28 12.54
C ALA A 438 2.43 14.60 13.23
N ASP A 439 2.84 14.54 14.50
CA ASP A 439 3.42 15.67 15.22
C ASP A 439 4.92 15.77 14.92
N GLN A 440 5.24 16.37 13.79
CA GLN A 440 6.62 16.46 13.30
C GLN A 440 7.59 17.15 14.28
N PRO A 441 7.25 18.29 14.91
CA PRO A 441 8.16 18.95 15.86
C PRO A 441 8.56 18.06 17.03
N ARG A 442 7.59 17.42 17.69
CA ARG A 442 7.89 16.53 18.84
C ARG A 442 8.58 15.24 18.40
N THR A 443 8.24 14.73 17.22
CA THR A 443 8.93 13.57 16.62
C THR A 443 10.41 13.85 16.44
N ILE A 444 10.76 14.96 15.77
CA ILE A 444 12.16 15.36 15.52
C ILE A 444 12.93 15.60 16.83
N GLU A 445 12.33 16.29 17.80
CA GLU A 445 12.96 16.54 19.11
C GLU A 445 13.26 15.24 19.84
N THR A 446 12.32 14.30 19.83
CA THR A 446 12.46 13.00 20.50
C THR A 446 13.57 12.15 19.86
N TRP A 447 13.62 12.07 18.54
CA TRP A 447 14.69 11.35 17.84
C TRP A 447 16.07 12.01 18.05
N ARG A 448 16.16 13.35 18.14
CA ARG A 448 17.41 14.04 18.53
C ARG A 448 17.88 13.64 19.93
N LYS A 449 16.97 13.52 20.90
CA LYS A 449 17.29 13.03 22.25
C LYS A 449 17.82 11.60 22.20
N LEU A 450 17.22 10.72 21.40
CA LEU A 450 17.71 9.35 21.22
C LEU A 450 19.11 9.30 20.57
N VAL A 451 19.36 10.10 19.53
CA VAL A 451 20.70 10.24 18.93
C VAL A 451 21.72 10.73 19.96
N ALA A 452 21.38 11.71 20.79
CA ALA A 452 22.28 12.21 21.83
C ALA A 452 22.51 11.19 22.96
N LEU A 453 21.48 10.41 23.31
CA LEU A 453 21.55 9.36 24.33
C LEU A 453 22.41 8.16 23.88
N ARG A 454 22.40 7.87 22.56
CA ARG A 454 23.09 6.73 21.95
C ARG A 454 23.74 7.14 20.61
N PRO A 455 24.82 7.93 20.65
CA PRO A 455 25.43 8.50 19.45
C PRO A 455 26.06 7.47 18.52
N GLN A 456 26.35 6.27 19.03
CA GLN A 456 26.94 5.17 18.25
C GLN A 456 25.91 4.24 17.62
N ASN A 457 24.62 4.37 17.95
CA ASN A 457 23.57 3.56 17.36
C ASN A 457 23.11 4.20 16.03
N PRO A 458 23.27 3.54 14.87
CA PRO A 458 22.93 4.11 13.57
C PRO A 458 21.41 4.16 13.29
N ASP A 459 20.57 3.48 14.06
CA ASP A 459 19.13 3.42 13.80
C ASP A 459 18.42 4.73 14.19
N TYR A 460 18.81 5.36 15.29
CA TYR A 460 18.25 6.65 15.70
C TYR A 460 18.49 7.79 14.71
N PRO A 461 19.71 7.99 14.16
CA PRO A 461 19.89 8.99 13.13
C PRO A 461 19.17 8.63 11.82
N LEU A 462 18.98 7.36 11.46
CA LEU A 462 18.12 6.97 10.33
C LEU A 462 16.66 7.40 10.55
N GLN A 463 16.10 7.15 11.73
CA GLN A 463 14.74 7.60 12.08
C GLN A 463 14.64 9.14 12.13
N LEU A 464 15.68 9.82 12.62
CA LEU A 464 15.75 11.28 12.59
C LEU A 464 15.76 11.83 11.16
N VAL A 465 16.54 11.23 10.25
CA VAL A 465 16.55 11.60 8.83
C VAL A 465 15.15 11.43 8.23
N ALA A 466 14.49 10.30 8.47
CA ALA A 466 13.14 10.06 7.99
C ALA A 466 12.14 11.12 8.51
N ALA A 467 12.20 11.46 9.80
CA ALA A 467 11.35 12.50 10.39
C ALA A 467 11.64 13.90 9.82
N LEU A 468 12.91 14.23 9.56
CA LEU A 468 13.29 15.51 8.95
C LEU A 468 12.80 15.62 7.51
N VAL A 469 12.92 14.55 6.72
CA VAL A 469 12.39 14.48 5.35
C VAL A 469 10.87 14.62 5.36
N ALA A 470 10.16 13.89 6.24
CA ALA A 470 8.71 14.00 6.37
C ALA A 470 8.23 15.41 6.79
N ALA A 471 9.09 16.17 7.46
CA ALA A 471 8.84 17.56 7.82
C ALA A 471 9.31 18.59 6.76
N GLY A 472 9.83 18.14 5.61
CA GLY A 472 10.38 18.99 4.56
C GLY A 472 11.71 19.68 4.92
N ARG A 473 12.36 19.28 6.02
CA ARG A 473 13.63 19.88 6.53
C ARG A 473 14.85 19.20 5.91
N ASN A 474 14.92 19.20 4.58
CA ASN A 474 15.88 18.41 3.81
C ASN A 474 17.36 18.77 4.10
N ASP A 475 17.68 20.04 4.38
CA ASP A 475 19.06 20.48 4.68
C ASP A 475 19.55 19.96 6.05
N GLU A 476 18.65 19.89 7.02
CA GLU A 476 18.93 19.27 8.31
C GLU A 476 19.02 17.74 8.17
N ALA A 477 18.23 17.15 7.28
CA ALA A 477 18.32 15.73 6.96
C ALA A 477 19.69 15.39 6.36
N ASP A 478 20.23 16.20 5.44
CA ASP A 478 21.59 16.04 4.92
C ASP A 478 22.67 16.13 6.00
N THR A 479 22.48 17.06 6.95
CA THR A 479 23.40 17.22 8.08
C THR A 479 23.39 15.97 8.96
N ALA A 480 22.20 15.45 9.29
CA ALA A 480 22.04 14.23 10.05
C ALA A 480 22.60 13.00 9.32
N LEU A 481 22.34 12.87 8.01
CA LEU A 481 22.88 11.81 7.16
C LEU A 481 24.41 11.86 7.07
N SER A 482 24.99 13.06 6.97
CA SER A 482 26.44 13.26 6.94
C SER A 482 27.09 12.89 8.27
N ALA A 483 26.42 13.17 9.39
CA ALA A 483 26.87 12.71 10.70
C ALA A 483 26.80 11.18 10.83
N LEU A 484 25.71 10.57 10.36
CA LEU A 484 25.54 9.12 10.31
C LEU A 484 26.65 8.43 9.50
N ARG A 485 26.99 8.94 8.31
CA ARG A 485 28.07 8.39 7.47
C ARG A 485 29.45 8.36 8.14
N ARG A 486 29.67 9.15 9.20
CA ARG A 486 30.93 9.16 9.96
C ARG A 486 30.98 8.09 11.04
N LEU A 487 29.86 7.43 11.36
CA LEU A 487 29.86 6.31 12.27
C LEU A 487 30.62 5.12 11.65
N PRO A 488 31.42 4.37 12.43
CA PRO A 488 32.13 3.20 11.94
C PRO A 488 31.17 2.21 11.26
N GLY A 489 31.47 1.78 10.04
CA GLY A 489 30.65 0.82 9.29
C GLY A 489 29.41 1.40 8.59
N ALA A 490 28.99 2.64 8.89
CA ALA A 490 27.81 3.24 8.28
C ALA A 490 28.01 3.68 6.82
N GLY A 491 29.25 3.92 6.38
CA GLY A 491 29.56 4.33 5.00
C GLY A 491 29.24 3.28 3.93
N ASP A 492 29.21 2.00 4.32
CA ASP A 492 28.91 0.86 3.44
C ASP A 492 27.54 0.23 3.77
N ASP A 493 26.74 0.85 4.63
CA ASP A 493 25.40 0.38 5.00
C ASP A 493 24.38 0.77 3.90
N PRO A 494 23.72 -0.20 3.24
CA PRO A 494 22.74 0.09 2.19
C PRO A 494 21.58 0.98 2.68
N ARG A 495 21.22 0.92 3.96
CA ARG A 495 20.14 1.74 4.55
C ARG A 495 20.46 3.23 4.55
N VAL A 496 21.74 3.58 4.63
CA VAL A 496 22.20 4.98 4.53
C VAL A 496 21.99 5.51 3.12
N GLU A 497 22.23 4.69 2.09
CA GLU A 497 21.94 5.06 0.70
C GLU A 497 20.43 5.11 0.41
N LEU A 498 19.63 4.24 1.02
CA LEU A 498 18.16 4.34 0.95
C LEU A 498 17.64 5.61 1.66
N ALA A 499 18.25 6.03 2.76
CA ALA A 499 17.91 7.31 3.41
C ALA A 499 18.32 8.51 2.54
N ALA A 500 19.48 8.45 1.88
CA ALA A 500 19.92 9.46 0.92
C ALA A 500 18.96 9.54 -0.29
N LEU A 501 18.49 8.39 -0.78
CA LEU A 501 17.47 8.30 -1.82
C LEU A 501 16.21 9.05 -1.39
N ASN A 502 15.71 8.86 -0.17
CA ASN A 502 14.50 9.56 0.31
C ASN A 502 14.67 11.09 0.33
N ILE A 503 15.85 11.60 0.72
CA ILE A 503 16.15 13.04 0.65
C ILE A 503 16.15 13.52 -0.81
N ALA A 504 16.77 12.76 -1.71
CA ALA A 504 16.79 13.09 -3.14
C ALA A 504 15.38 13.09 -3.75
N THR A 505 14.54 12.13 -3.39
CA THR A 505 13.13 12.07 -3.79
C THR A 505 12.36 13.29 -3.31
N ALA A 506 12.55 13.71 -2.05
CA ALA A 506 11.91 14.90 -1.49
C ALA A 506 12.36 16.22 -2.15
N ARG A 507 13.48 16.21 -2.89
CA ARG A 507 13.96 17.33 -3.71
C ARG A 507 13.64 17.17 -5.20
N ALA A 508 12.95 16.10 -5.59
CA ALA A 508 12.71 15.72 -6.98
C ALA A 508 14.00 15.60 -7.83
N ASP A 509 15.14 15.23 -7.22
CA ASP A 509 16.40 15.00 -7.93
C ASP A 509 16.46 13.56 -8.46
N ALA A 510 15.80 13.33 -9.61
CA ALA A 510 15.72 12.00 -10.23
C ALA A 510 17.09 11.36 -10.50
N LYS A 511 18.13 12.16 -10.77
CA LYS A 511 19.49 11.65 -11.02
C LYS A 511 20.12 11.13 -9.73
N ALA A 512 20.00 11.87 -8.63
CA ALA A 512 20.48 11.43 -7.33
C ALA A 512 19.68 10.21 -6.82
N VAL A 513 18.36 10.19 -7.00
CA VAL A 513 17.50 9.03 -6.67
C VAL A 513 18.02 7.76 -7.35
N MET A 514 18.24 7.80 -8.67
CA MET A 514 18.78 6.67 -9.43
C MET A 514 20.15 6.22 -8.91
N ALA A 515 21.07 7.17 -8.67
CA ALA A 515 22.42 6.86 -8.21
C ALA A 515 22.43 6.21 -6.83
N HIS A 516 21.63 6.71 -5.90
CA HIS A 516 21.50 6.14 -4.56
C HIS A 516 20.81 4.77 -4.58
N ALA A 517 19.78 4.57 -5.42
CA ALA A 517 19.13 3.26 -5.59
C ALA A 517 20.11 2.19 -6.09
N GLN A 518 20.90 2.52 -7.12
CA GLN A 518 21.93 1.62 -7.66
C GLN A 518 23.01 1.30 -6.64
N ARG A 519 23.47 2.31 -5.89
CA ARG A 519 24.51 2.12 -4.87
C ARG A 519 23.99 1.29 -3.69
N ALA A 520 22.76 1.52 -3.24
CA ALA A 520 22.10 0.70 -2.23
C ALA A 520 22.04 -0.78 -2.67
N LEU A 521 21.64 -1.03 -3.93
CA LEU A 521 21.59 -2.40 -4.47
C LEU A 521 22.98 -3.05 -4.50
N GLN A 522 24.01 -2.32 -4.96
CA GLN A 522 25.39 -2.81 -5.01
C GLN A 522 25.92 -3.16 -3.61
N LEU A 523 25.70 -2.28 -2.62
CA LEU A 523 26.12 -2.51 -1.24
C LEU A 523 25.38 -3.72 -0.64
N ALA A 524 24.05 -3.81 -0.84
CA ALA A 524 23.25 -4.91 -0.35
C ALA A 524 23.67 -6.27 -0.95
N GLN A 525 24.03 -6.29 -2.24
CA GLN A 525 24.59 -7.47 -2.90
C GLN A 525 25.97 -7.84 -2.37
N THR A 526 26.84 -6.85 -2.15
CA THR A 526 28.19 -7.06 -1.61
C THR A 526 28.16 -7.66 -0.20
N ARG A 527 27.18 -7.23 0.62
CA ARG A 527 26.95 -7.77 1.97
C ARG A 527 26.09 -9.04 1.98
N ALA A 528 25.53 -9.42 0.84
CA ALA A 528 24.60 -10.54 0.66
C ALA A 528 23.39 -10.46 1.62
N GLU A 529 22.71 -9.32 1.63
CA GLU A 529 21.52 -9.07 2.47
C GLU A 529 20.22 -9.14 1.65
N PRO A 530 19.52 -10.29 1.61
CA PRO A 530 18.42 -10.52 0.67
C PRO A 530 17.23 -9.57 0.87
N GLY A 531 16.95 -9.16 2.11
CA GLY A 531 15.91 -8.17 2.41
C GLY A 531 16.21 -6.79 1.81
N LEU A 532 17.44 -6.29 2.01
CA LEU A 532 17.86 -5.01 1.45
C LEU A 532 18.06 -5.08 -0.07
N ILE A 533 18.44 -6.24 -0.63
CA ILE A 533 18.44 -6.47 -2.08
C ILE A 533 17.03 -6.29 -2.64
N ALA A 534 16.01 -6.91 -2.03
CA ALA A 534 14.62 -6.79 -2.48
C ALA A 534 14.13 -5.33 -2.40
N SER A 535 14.39 -4.64 -1.29
CA SER A 535 14.04 -3.23 -1.11
C SER A 535 14.74 -2.31 -2.12
N ALA A 536 16.04 -2.51 -2.36
CA ALA A 536 16.79 -1.72 -3.32
C ALA A 536 16.36 -2.01 -4.77
N GLN A 537 16.00 -3.25 -5.11
CA GLN A 537 15.41 -3.59 -6.41
C GLN A 537 14.07 -2.88 -6.64
N LEU A 538 13.20 -2.84 -5.62
CA LEU A 538 11.92 -2.11 -5.69
C LEU A 538 12.17 -0.62 -5.94
N GLN A 539 13.04 0.01 -5.13
CA GLN A 539 13.35 1.44 -5.28
C GLN A 539 14.01 1.76 -6.62
N LEU A 540 14.92 0.92 -7.10
CA LEU A 540 15.53 1.08 -8.42
C LEU A 540 14.51 0.90 -9.55
N GLY A 541 13.57 -0.02 -9.40
CA GLY A 541 12.46 -0.20 -10.33
C GLY A 541 11.60 1.06 -10.44
N ILE A 542 11.20 1.63 -9.29
CA ILE A 542 10.43 2.89 -9.23
C ILE A 542 11.23 4.05 -9.85
N ALA A 543 12.50 4.19 -9.48
CA ALA A 543 13.38 5.26 -9.99
C ALA A 543 13.64 5.16 -11.51
N SER A 544 13.56 3.94 -12.07
CA SER A 544 13.81 3.68 -13.50
C SER A 544 12.67 4.14 -14.42
N GLY A 545 11.56 4.63 -13.87
CA GLY A 545 10.44 5.19 -14.63
C GLY A 545 9.85 4.20 -15.63
N ASN A 546 9.48 4.68 -16.82
CA ASN A 546 8.77 3.88 -17.83
C ASN A 546 9.69 3.00 -18.71
N THR A 547 10.75 2.40 -18.15
CA THR A 547 11.80 1.64 -18.90
C THR A 547 11.71 0.12 -18.70
N ASP A 548 12.28 -0.67 -19.61
CA ASP A 548 12.28 -2.14 -19.49
C ASP A 548 13.16 -2.61 -18.32
N ALA A 549 14.15 -1.80 -17.97
CA ALA A 549 14.92 -1.97 -16.73
C ALA A 549 14.01 -1.87 -15.50
N ALA A 550 13.05 -0.94 -15.47
CA ALA A 550 12.07 -0.82 -14.40
C ALA A 550 11.24 -2.10 -14.24
N GLU A 551 10.69 -2.62 -15.34
CA GLU A 551 9.92 -3.87 -15.32
C GLU A 551 10.75 -5.05 -14.77
N SER A 552 11.98 -5.22 -15.27
CA SER A 552 12.88 -6.28 -14.83
C SER A 552 13.20 -6.17 -13.32
N MET A 553 13.46 -4.95 -12.83
CA MET A 553 13.74 -4.71 -11.42
C MET A 553 12.51 -4.96 -10.53
N LEU A 554 11.31 -4.52 -10.93
CA LEU A 554 10.07 -4.74 -10.17
C LEU A 554 9.68 -6.22 -10.11
N ARG A 555 9.85 -6.98 -11.21
CA ARG A 555 9.67 -8.44 -11.21
C ARG A 555 10.70 -9.14 -10.31
N SER A 556 11.95 -8.68 -10.34
CA SER A 556 13.00 -9.19 -9.48
C SER A 556 12.69 -8.92 -8.00
N ALA A 557 12.25 -7.71 -7.66
CA ALA A 557 11.83 -7.34 -6.31
C ALA A 557 10.68 -8.22 -5.82
N ALA A 558 9.63 -8.40 -6.61
CA ALA A 558 8.49 -9.28 -6.27
C ALA A 558 8.96 -10.72 -5.98
N SER A 559 9.84 -11.26 -6.83
CA SER A 559 10.42 -12.61 -6.65
C SER A 559 11.29 -12.70 -5.39
N SER A 560 12.11 -11.68 -5.12
CA SER A 560 12.96 -11.61 -3.93
C SER A 560 12.12 -11.53 -2.65
N PHE A 561 11.10 -10.67 -2.61
CA PHE A 561 10.19 -10.54 -1.47
C PHE A 561 9.43 -11.84 -1.19
N ARG A 562 8.94 -12.52 -2.25
CA ARG A 562 8.31 -13.83 -2.11
C ARG A 562 9.25 -14.87 -1.50
N LYS A 563 10.52 -14.92 -1.93
CA LYS A 563 11.52 -15.88 -1.42
C LYS A 563 11.82 -15.68 0.07
N ILE A 564 11.83 -14.43 0.53
CA ILE A 564 12.06 -14.11 1.95
C ILE A 564 10.77 -14.10 2.78
N GLY A 565 9.62 -14.47 2.19
CA GLY A 565 8.33 -14.54 2.88
C GLY A 565 7.73 -13.18 3.25
N ASN A 566 8.00 -12.12 2.47
CA ASN A 566 7.40 -10.79 2.66
C ASN A 566 6.28 -10.54 1.61
N PRO A 567 5.04 -10.95 1.89
CA PRO A 567 3.91 -10.77 0.97
C PRO A 567 3.54 -9.29 0.74
N HIS A 568 3.73 -8.42 1.73
CA HIS A 568 3.47 -6.98 1.55
C HIS A 568 4.41 -6.37 0.50
N GLY A 569 5.72 -6.63 0.61
CA GLY A 569 6.70 -6.19 -0.39
C GLY A 569 6.47 -6.82 -1.78
N GLU A 570 6.00 -8.07 -1.84
CA GLU A 570 5.60 -8.72 -3.11
C GLU A 570 4.42 -7.99 -3.75
N ALA A 571 3.35 -7.71 -2.98
CA ALA A 571 2.17 -6.98 -3.45
C ALA A 571 2.53 -5.56 -3.90
N GLN A 572 3.35 -4.84 -3.12
CA GLN A 572 3.83 -3.50 -3.45
C GLN A 572 4.64 -3.49 -4.76
N SER A 573 5.45 -4.51 -5.00
CA SER A 573 6.20 -4.65 -6.25
C SER A 573 5.26 -4.86 -7.45
N TYR A 574 4.20 -5.66 -7.29
CA TYR A 574 3.18 -5.83 -8.32
C TYR A 574 2.35 -4.57 -8.54
N GLN A 575 2.00 -3.83 -7.50
CA GLN A 575 1.30 -2.55 -7.62
C GLN A 575 2.12 -1.54 -8.45
N ASN A 576 3.42 -1.42 -8.18
CA ASN A 576 4.29 -0.54 -8.97
C ASN A 576 4.48 -1.03 -10.41
N LEU A 577 4.51 -2.35 -10.63
CA LEU A 577 4.55 -2.92 -11.97
C LEU A 577 3.24 -2.66 -12.75
N ALA A 578 2.10 -2.70 -12.08
CA ALA A 578 0.82 -2.35 -12.67
C ALA A 578 0.76 -0.86 -13.05
N ASN A 579 1.24 0.03 -12.17
CA ASN A 579 1.40 1.46 -12.46
C ASN A 579 2.32 1.69 -13.68
N LEU A 580 3.42 0.94 -13.80
CA LEU A 580 4.30 0.97 -14.97
C LEU A 580 3.57 0.58 -16.27
N PHE A 581 2.77 -0.51 -16.24
CA PHE A 581 1.96 -0.90 -17.39
C PHE A 581 0.90 0.13 -17.73
N PHE A 582 0.26 0.73 -16.74
CA PHE A 582 -0.70 1.81 -16.95
C PHE A 582 -0.04 3.02 -17.62
N ASN A 583 1.12 3.47 -17.13
CA ASN A 583 1.88 4.58 -17.73
C ASN A 583 2.36 4.28 -19.17
N ARG A 584 2.49 3.01 -19.54
CA ARG A 584 2.80 2.54 -20.90
C ARG A 584 1.56 2.29 -21.76
N ASN A 585 0.38 2.68 -21.26
CA ASN A 585 -0.93 2.47 -21.88
C ASN A 585 -1.27 0.98 -22.15
N GLN A 586 -0.74 0.07 -21.32
CA GLN A 586 -1.00 -1.38 -21.39
C GLN A 586 -2.10 -1.78 -20.40
N ILE A 587 -3.31 -1.25 -20.61
CA ILE A 587 -4.45 -1.35 -19.68
C ILE A 587 -4.78 -2.80 -19.25
N PRO A 588 -4.83 -3.81 -20.14
CA PRO A 588 -5.14 -5.18 -19.72
C PRO A 588 -4.09 -5.77 -18.79
N ALA A 589 -2.80 -5.54 -19.08
CA ALA A 589 -1.70 -6.03 -18.25
C ALA A 589 -1.65 -5.31 -16.90
N ALA A 590 -1.95 -4.00 -16.89
CA ALA A 590 -2.07 -3.22 -15.66
C ALA A 590 -3.18 -3.79 -14.76
N ARG A 591 -4.39 -4.02 -15.31
CA ARG A 591 -5.53 -4.57 -14.57
C ARG A 591 -5.22 -5.94 -13.95
N GLU A 592 -4.70 -6.89 -14.74
CA GLU A 592 -4.33 -8.21 -14.23
C GLU A 592 -3.30 -8.13 -13.10
N THR A 593 -2.33 -7.21 -13.23
CA THR A 593 -1.27 -7.03 -12.24
C THR A 593 -1.79 -6.38 -10.95
N TYR A 594 -2.72 -5.42 -11.04
CA TYR A 594 -3.43 -4.86 -9.88
C TYR A 594 -4.26 -5.92 -9.15
N GLU A 595 -5.02 -6.75 -9.87
CA GLU A 595 -5.81 -7.84 -9.28
C GLU A 595 -4.93 -8.83 -8.51
N ARG A 596 -3.74 -9.13 -9.04
CA ARG A 596 -2.74 -9.95 -8.36
C ARG A 596 -2.23 -9.30 -7.06
N ALA A 597 -1.86 -8.02 -7.10
CA ALA A 597 -1.42 -7.29 -5.91
C ALA A 597 -2.53 -7.25 -4.84
N MET A 598 -3.76 -6.96 -5.26
CA MET A 598 -4.93 -6.91 -4.39
C MET A 598 -5.21 -8.25 -3.70
N ALA A 599 -5.12 -9.37 -4.43
CA ALA A 599 -5.31 -10.70 -3.85
C ALA A 599 -4.29 -11.00 -2.73
N ILE A 600 -3.04 -10.54 -2.88
CA ILE A 600 -2.01 -10.69 -1.84
C ILE A 600 -2.33 -9.82 -0.63
N TYR A 601 -2.65 -8.53 -0.82
CA TYR A 601 -3.03 -7.63 0.29
C TYR A 601 -4.27 -8.15 1.06
N GLN A 602 -5.31 -8.62 0.35
CA GLN A 602 -6.48 -9.25 0.95
C GLN A 602 -6.10 -10.51 1.74
N GLY A 603 -5.21 -11.35 1.20
CA GLY A 603 -4.76 -12.57 1.84
C GLY A 603 -4.06 -12.34 3.19
N ILE A 604 -3.36 -11.22 3.34
CA ILE A 604 -2.69 -10.83 4.59
C ILE A 604 -3.51 -9.90 5.49
N GLY A 605 -4.69 -9.46 5.01
CA GLY A 605 -5.58 -8.55 5.74
C GLY A 605 -5.12 -7.08 5.76
N ASP A 606 -4.27 -6.68 4.81
CA ASP A 606 -3.79 -5.31 4.66
C ASP A 606 -4.82 -4.46 3.90
N LEU A 607 -5.77 -3.88 4.65
CA LEU A 607 -6.81 -3.03 4.08
C LEU A 607 -6.25 -1.73 3.48
N GLY A 608 -5.12 -1.24 3.99
CA GLY A 608 -4.46 -0.05 3.45
C GLY A 608 -3.94 -0.29 2.04
N GLY A 609 -3.27 -1.44 1.83
CA GLY A 609 -2.84 -1.90 0.52
C GLY A 609 -4.01 -2.13 -0.44
N VAL A 610 -5.10 -2.77 0.01
CA VAL A 610 -6.31 -2.96 -0.81
C VAL A 610 -6.90 -1.63 -1.27
N ALA A 611 -7.02 -0.66 -0.37
CA ALA A 611 -7.57 0.64 -0.71
C ALA A 611 -6.67 1.41 -1.69
N ALA A 612 -5.35 1.33 -1.54
CA ALA A 612 -4.41 1.92 -2.50
C ALA A 612 -4.56 1.32 -3.90
N ILE A 613 -4.85 0.01 -4.03
CA ILE A 613 -5.16 -0.59 -5.33
C ILE A 613 -6.45 -0.03 -5.93
N TYR A 614 -7.49 0.20 -5.11
CA TYR A 614 -8.73 0.81 -5.62
C TYR A 614 -8.50 2.25 -6.10
N ASP A 615 -7.68 3.04 -5.41
CA ASP A 615 -7.31 4.40 -5.86
C ASP A 615 -6.53 4.37 -7.19
N ASP A 616 -5.60 3.42 -7.34
CA ASP A 616 -4.84 3.23 -8.58
C ASP A 616 -5.74 2.76 -9.73
N LEU A 617 -6.65 1.82 -9.46
CA LEU A 617 -7.63 1.33 -10.41
C LEU A 617 -8.60 2.44 -10.83
N SER A 618 -9.11 3.26 -9.91
CA SER A 618 -10.04 4.34 -10.28
C SER A 618 -9.40 5.33 -11.24
N ARG A 619 -8.12 5.70 -11.02
CA ARG A 619 -7.38 6.58 -11.95
C ARG A 619 -7.21 5.95 -13.33
N MET A 620 -6.87 4.66 -13.38
CA MET A 620 -6.73 3.92 -14.63
C MET A 620 -8.06 3.80 -15.39
N LEU A 621 -9.15 3.47 -14.68
CA LEU A 621 -10.47 3.30 -15.26
C LEU A 621 -11.02 4.63 -15.78
N TRP A 622 -10.79 5.72 -15.04
CA TRP A 622 -11.16 7.07 -15.47
C TRP A 622 -10.46 7.45 -16.77
N ALA A 623 -9.14 7.24 -16.85
CA ALA A 623 -8.36 7.49 -18.06
C ALA A 623 -8.79 6.60 -19.25
N ALA A 624 -9.28 5.39 -18.97
CA ALA A 624 -9.85 4.50 -19.99
C ALA A 624 -11.30 4.85 -20.37
N GLY A 625 -11.92 5.85 -19.73
CA GLY A 625 -13.31 6.24 -19.94
C GLY A 625 -14.35 5.28 -19.35
N ASP A 626 -13.94 4.36 -18.46
CA ASP A 626 -14.80 3.42 -17.75
C ASP A 626 -15.33 4.06 -16.45
N ARG A 627 -16.41 4.84 -16.60
CA ARG A 627 -17.00 5.62 -15.50
C ARG A 627 -17.59 4.75 -14.41
N ASP A 628 -18.38 3.74 -14.79
CA ASP A 628 -19.02 2.83 -13.85
C ASP A 628 -17.97 2.07 -13.03
N GLY A 629 -16.90 1.61 -13.69
CA GLY A 629 -15.76 0.99 -13.02
C GLY A 629 -15.04 1.96 -12.07
N THR A 630 -14.86 3.22 -12.48
CA THR A 630 -14.26 4.28 -11.65
C THR A 630 -15.08 4.53 -10.39
N GLU A 631 -16.39 4.73 -10.54
CA GLU A 631 -17.31 4.94 -9.42
C GLU A 631 -17.31 3.74 -8.46
N ALA A 632 -17.35 2.52 -9.00
CA ALA A 632 -17.30 1.31 -8.20
C ALA A 632 -16.00 1.22 -7.37
N ALA A 633 -14.85 1.48 -7.99
CA ALA A 633 -13.56 1.47 -7.31
C ALA A 633 -13.48 2.54 -6.20
N LEU A 634 -13.90 3.77 -6.48
CA LEU A 634 -13.91 4.86 -5.49
C LEU A 634 -14.85 4.58 -4.31
N ARG A 635 -16.01 3.95 -4.55
CA ARG A 635 -16.92 3.53 -3.46
C ARG A 635 -16.28 2.47 -2.57
N GLN A 636 -15.50 1.54 -3.14
CA GLN A 636 -14.76 0.55 -2.35
C GLN A 636 -13.67 1.22 -1.51
N ALA A 637 -12.90 2.15 -2.08
CA ALA A 637 -11.91 2.92 -1.34
C ALA A 637 -12.54 3.73 -0.19
N LEU A 638 -13.69 4.38 -0.45
CA LEU A 638 -14.46 5.12 0.57
C LEU A 638 -14.95 4.21 1.70
N GLN A 639 -15.45 3.02 1.37
CA GLN A 639 -15.92 2.05 2.35
C GLN A 639 -14.78 1.57 3.25
N ILE A 640 -13.61 1.24 2.67
CA ILE A 640 -12.43 0.89 3.47
C ILE A 640 -11.99 2.07 4.34
N GLY A 641 -12.01 3.30 3.79
CA GLY A 641 -11.72 4.51 4.55
C GLY A 641 -12.63 4.68 5.78
N ARG A 642 -13.92 4.38 5.65
CA ARG A 642 -14.87 4.38 6.78
C ARG A 642 -14.56 3.28 7.80
N GLU A 643 -14.29 2.05 7.35
CA GLU A 643 -13.99 0.90 8.21
C GLU A 643 -12.69 1.07 9.02
N THR A 644 -11.70 1.70 8.40
CA THR A 644 -10.38 1.99 9.00
C THR A 644 -10.34 3.32 9.75
N ASN A 645 -11.41 4.12 9.67
CA ASN A 645 -11.49 5.50 10.14
C ASN A 645 -10.35 6.39 9.61
N ASP A 646 -10.01 6.19 8.33
CA ASP A 646 -9.06 7.00 7.58
C ASP A 646 -9.79 8.18 6.94
N LEU A 647 -9.78 9.32 7.63
CA LEU A 647 -10.50 10.53 7.21
C LEU A 647 -9.96 11.10 5.89
N GLU A 648 -8.65 11.03 5.69
CA GLU A 648 -7.97 11.53 4.48
C GLU A 648 -8.41 10.73 3.27
N ARG A 649 -8.39 9.41 3.36
CA ARG A 649 -8.89 8.53 2.29
C ARG A 649 -10.37 8.77 2.00
N GLN A 650 -11.20 8.94 3.03
CA GLN A 650 -12.61 9.26 2.83
C GLN A 650 -12.80 10.57 2.06
N ALA A 651 -12.02 11.62 2.38
CA ALA A 651 -12.06 12.89 1.67
C ALA A 651 -11.66 12.72 0.20
N TRP A 652 -10.52 12.08 -0.09
CA TRP A 652 -10.07 11.81 -1.46
C TRP A 652 -11.09 11.01 -2.29
N SER A 653 -11.65 9.94 -1.73
CA SER A 653 -12.64 9.13 -2.45
C SER A 653 -13.95 9.88 -2.69
N LEU A 654 -14.39 10.74 -1.75
CA LEU A 654 -15.56 11.61 -1.94
C LEU A 654 -15.32 12.66 -3.03
N THR A 655 -14.14 13.29 -3.04
CA THR A 655 -13.74 14.25 -4.07
C THR A 655 -13.71 13.58 -5.45
N GLY A 656 -13.09 12.40 -5.56
CA GLY A 656 -13.05 11.65 -6.82
C GLY A 656 -14.44 11.26 -7.31
N LEU A 657 -15.32 10.78 -6.42
CA LEU A 657 -16.70 10.45 -6.79
C LEU A 657 -17.47 11.71 -7.23
N ALA A 658 -17.28 12.83 -6.53
CA ALA A 658 -17.91 14.09 -6.89
C ALA A 658 -17.49 14.55 -8.30
N THR A 659 -16.20 14.44 -8.64
CA THR A 659 -15.69 14.75 -9.99
C THR A 659 -16.25 13.82 -11.06
N VAL A 660 -16.38 12.50 -10.79
CA VAL A 660 -16.98 11.56 -11.75
C VAL A 660 -18.47 11.86 -11.96
N MET A 661 -19.17 12.24 -10.89
CA MET A 661 -20.60 12.53 -10.92
C MET A 661 -20.93 13.91 -11.50
N SER A 662 -20.05 14.91 -11.35
CA SER A 662 -20.25 16.26 -11.89
C SER A 662 -20.33 16.26 -13.42
N ASP A 663 -19.56 15.40 -14.09
CA ASP A 663 -19.59 15.26 -15.55
C ASP A 663 -20.85 14.50 -16.06
N GLU A 664 -21.68 13.93 -15.17
CA GLU A 664 -23.06 13.52 -15.49
C GLU A 664 -24.05 14.65 -15.19
N SER A 665 -23.96 15.26 -14.00
CA SER A 665 -24.81 16.37 -13.59
C SER A 665 -24.21 17.14 -12.40
N ALA A 666 -24.35 18.46 -12.39
CA ALA A 666 -24.00 19.31 -11.28
C ALA A 666 -25.12 19.36 -10.22
N GLY A 667 -25.55 18.20 -9.72
CA GLY A 667 -26.66 18.06 -8.76
C GLY A 667 -26.29 18.31 -7.30
N ASP A 668 -27.31 18.39 -6.42
CA ASP A 668 -27.11 18.64 -4.97
C ASP A 668 -26.37 17.51 -4.25
N GLU A 669 -26.41 16.29 -4.80
CA GLU A 669 -25.63 15.16 -4.30
C GLU A 669 -24.12 15.46 -4.38
N VAL A 670 -23.65 15.96 -5.53
CA VAL A 670 -22.24 16.32 -5.76
C VAL A 670 -21.81 17.43 -4.80
N VAL A 671 -22.65 18.45 -4.60
CA VAL A 671 -22.42 19.53 -3.62
C VAL A 671 -22.24 18.96 -2.20
N ASN A 672 -23.09 18.02 -1.80
CA ASN A 672 -22.99 17.40 -0.48
C ASN A 672 -21.72 16.55 -0.32
N MET A 673 -21.20 15.96 -1.40
CA MET A 673 -19.97 15.18 -1.38
C MET A 673 -18.75 16.09 -1.19
N TYR A 674 -18.64 17.20 -1.92
CA TYR A 674 -17.58 18.18 -1.71
C TYR A 674 -17.61 18.79 -0.30
N ARG A 675 -18.79 19.12 0.22
CA ARG A 675 -18.93 19.64 1.60
C ARG A 675 -18.46 18.63 2.65
N GLN A 676 -18.77 17.34 2.45
CA GLN A 676 -18.29 16.28 3.33
C GLN A 676 -16.77 16.12 3.26
N ALA A 677 -16.19 16.16 2.04
CA ALA A 677 -14.74 16.10 1.85
C ALA A 677 -14.03 17.26 2.57
N LEU A 678 -14.50 18.49 2.41
CA LEU A 678 -13.96 19.66 3.11
C LEU A 678 -13.97 19.49 4.65
N ALA A 679 -15.11 19.05 5.20
CA ALA A 679 -15.24 18.83 6.64
C ALA A 679 -14.31 17.70 7.17
N LEU A 680 -14.06 16.68 6.35
CA LEU A 680 -13.12 15.60 6.69
C LEU A 680 -11.67 16.10 6.66
N ASP A 681 -11.29 16.92 5.67
CA ASP A 681 -9.96 17.51 5.59
C ASP A 681 -9.68 18.46 6.76
N GLU A 682 -10.66 19.26 7.18
CA GLU A 682 -10.56 20.09 8.38
C GLU A 682 -10.29 19.23 9.63
N GLN A 683 -11.06 18.15 9.81
CA GLN A 683 -10.87 17.20 10.92
C GLN A 683 -9.50 16.50 10.87
N ALA A 684 -9.04 16.15 9.67
CA ALA A 684 -7.74 15.53 9.45
C ALA A 684 -6.57 16.53 9.46
N SER A 685 -6.84 17.84 9.55
CA SER A 685 -5.86 18.93 9.40
C SER A 685 -5.07 18.86 8.08
N LYS A 686 -5.73 18.43 7.00
CA LYS A 686 -5.14 18.22 5.67
C LYS A 686 -5.34 19.41 4.75
N ARG A 687 -4.60 20.50 5.04
CA ARG A 687 -4.71 21.78 4.33
C ARG A 687 -4.44 21.74 2.82
N SER A 688 -3.49 20.94 2.37
CA SER A 688 -3.16 20.85 0.93
C SER A 688 -4.31 20.25 0.12
N HIS A 689 -4.87 19.12 0.57
CA HIS A 689 -6.05 18.53 -0.07
C HIS A 689 -7.29 19.43 0.09
N HIS A 690 -7.46 20.10 1.24
CA HIS A 690 -8.55 21.06 1.43
C HIS A 690 -8.58 22.16 0.35
N VAL A 691 -7.42 22.72 -0.02
CA VAL A 691 -7.32 23.70 -1.13
C VAL A 691 -7.73 23.09 -2.47
N PHE A 692 -7.29 21.87 -2.75
CA PHE A 692 -7.69 21.15 -3.96
C PHE A 692 -9.22 20.94 -4.03
N VAL A 693 -9.84 20.54 -2.91
CA VAL A 693 -11.30 20.37 -2.83
C VAL A 693 -12.02 21.71 -2.96
N LEU A 694 -11.49 22.80 -2.40
CA LEU A 694 -12.04 24.15 -2.58
C LEU A 694 -12.00 24.59 -4.05
N ALA A 695 -10.94 24.26 -4.79
CA ALA A 695 -10.85 24.54 -6.22
C ALA A 695 -11.93 23.79 -7.00
N ALA A 696 -12.00 22.46 -6.84
CA ALA A 696 -13.00 21.62 -7.50
C ALA A 696 -14.45 22.01 -7.13
N TYR A 697 -14.70 22.33 -5.86
CA TYR A 697 -16.02 22.77 -5.43
C TYR A 697 -16.38 24.15 -6.01
N SER A 698 -15.42 25.07 -6.12
CA SER A 698 -15.66 26.37 -6.74
C SER A 698 -15.98 26.26 -8.23
N ASP A 699 -15.38 25.30 -8.94
CA ASP A 699 -15.69 25.01 -10.34
C ASP A 699 -17.10 24.43 -10.50
N LEU A 700 -17.49 23.46 -9.66
CA LEU A 700 -18.87 22.95 -9.63
C LEU A 700 -19.89 24.08 -9.40
N LEU A 701 -19.62 24.99 -8.47
CA LEU A 701 -20.49 26.13 -8.19
C LEU A 701 -20.58 27.09 -9.39
N ARG A 702 -19.46 27.28 -10.10
CA ARG A 702 -19.40 28.07 -11.33
C ARG A 702 -20.25 27.44 -12.44
N GLU A 703 -20.17 26.12 -12.63
CA GLU A 703 -21.00 25.38 -13.58
C GLU A 703 -22.50 25.52 -13.28
N ARG A 704 -22.87 25.48 -12.00
CA ARG A 704 -24.25 25.69 -11.53
C ARG A 704 -24.74 27.12 -11.66
N GLY A 705 -23.86 28.07 -11.99
CA GLY A 705 -24.16 29.50 -12.04
C GLY A 705 -24.29 30.17 -10.69
N GLU A 706 -23.82 29.54 -9.62
CA GLU A 706 -23.75 30.11 -8.27
C GLU A 706 -22.49 31.00 -8.13
N LEU A 707 -22.30 31.96 -9.05
CA LEU A 707 -21.03 32.68 -9.26
C LEU A 707 -20.55 33.50 -8.05
N ASP A 708 -21.44 33.99 -7.19
CA ASP A 708 -21.07 34.65 -5.94
C ASP A 708 -20.49 33.67 -4.92
N LEU A 709 -21.13 32.49 -4.77
CA LEU A 709 -20.64 31.45 -3.88
C LEU A 709 -19.35 30.81 -4.40
N ALA A 710 -19.23 30.65 -5.73
CA ALA A 710 -18.01 30.21 -6.39
C ALA A 710 -16.85 31.15 -6.07
N ARG A 711 -17.05 32.47 -6.24
CA ARG A 711 -16.06 33.51 -5.91
C ARG A 711 -15.63 33.46 -4.44
N ASP A 712 -16.59 33.34 -3.52
CA ASP A 712 -16.29 33.31 -2.09
C ASP A 712 -15.51 32.03 -1.71
N THR A 713 -15.86 30.90 -2.32
CA THR A 713 -15.18 29.61 -2.13
C THR A 713 -13.75 29.64 -2.68
N CYS A 714 -13.56 30.15 -3.89
CA CYS A 714 -12.23 30.24 -4.51
C CYS A 714 -11.33 31.23 -3.76
N SER A 715 -11.88 32.34 -3.23
CA SER A 715 -11.15 33.31 -2.40
C SER A 715 -10.62 32.70 -1.10
N LYS A 716 -11.41 31.83 -0.45
CA LYS A 716 -10.95 31.05 0.71
C LYS A 716 -9.79 30.14 0.33
N GLY A 717 -9.90 29.41 -0.78
CA GLY A 717 -8.84 28.55 -1.29
C GLY A 717 -7.55 29.32 -1.58
N GLN A 718 -7.63 30.51 -2.19
CA GLN A 718 -6.47 31.37 -2.41
C GLN A 718 -5.77 31.79 -1.12
N ALA A 719 -6.54 32.15 -0.09
CA ALA A 719 -5.97 32.54 1.20
C ALA A 719 -5.21 31.38 1.85
N GLU A 720 -5.76 30.17 1.80
CA GLU A 720 -5.12 28.97 2.34
C GLU A 720 -3.90 28.53 1.52
N ALA A 721 -4.00 28.53 0.19
CA ALA A 721 -2.87 28.22 -0.70
C ALA A 721 -1.67 29.16 -0.47
N ARG A 722 -1.95 30.47 -0.29
CA ARG A 722 -0.92 31.46 0.06
C ARG A 722 -0.28 31.18 1.43
N ALA A 723 -1.07 30.71 2.40
CA ALA A 723 -0.55 30.35 3.72
C ALA A 723 0.30 29.07 3.68
N LEU A 724 0.01 28.14 2.77
CA LEU A 724 0.82 26.94 2.51
C LEU A 724 2.15 27.27 1.82
N GLY A 725 2.16 28.30 0.97
CA GLY A 725 3.34 28.66 0.18
C GLY A 725 3.65 27.64 -0.93
N ASP A 726 2.69 26.80 -1.28
CA ASP A 726 2.80 25.77 -2.31
C ASP A 726 2.45 26.34 -3.70
N PRO A 727 3.42 26.47 -4.62
CA PRO A 727 3.20 27.04 -5.94
C PRO A 727 2.19 26.28 -6.81
N GLU A 728 2.07 24.96 -6.61
CA GLU A 728 1.15 24.11 -7.36
C GLU A 728 -0.29 24.43 -6.95
N GLN A 729 -0.58 24.35 -5.64
CA GLN A 729 -1.90 24.69 -5.09
C GLN A 729 -2.31 26.13 -5.40
N ILE A 730 -1.37 27.08 -5.35
CA ILE A 730 -1.60 28.47 -5.75
C ILE A 730 -2.00 28.55 -7.22
N THR A 731 -1.38 27.77 -8.10
CA THR A 731 -1.66 27.79 -9.54
C THR A 731 -3.03 27.20 -9.83
N THR A 732 -3.35 26.04 -9.25
CA THR A 732 -4.65 25.37 -9.38
C THR A 732 -5.80 26.28 -8.96
N ILE A 733 -5.76 26.82 -7.73
CA ILE A 733 -6.86 27.68 -7.27
C ILE A 733 -6.95 29.00 -8.05
N ASN A 734 -5.82 29.56 -8.50
CA ASN A 734 -5.85 30.80 -9.29
C ASN A 734 -6.44 30.58 -10.69
N PHE A 735 -6.27 29.39 -11.27
CA PHE A 735 -6.89 29.03 -12.52
C PHE A 735 -8.42 29.07 -12.38
N GLU A 736 -8.97 28.41 -11.36
CA GLU A 736 -10.42 28.42 -11.10
C GLU A 736 -10.97 29.82 -10.78
N CYS A 737 -10.25 30.58 -9.95
CA CYS A 737 -10.62 31.98 -9.68
C CYS A 737 -10.69 32.82 -10.97
N ALA A 738 -9.77 32.59 -11.91
CA ALA A 738 -9.74 33.32 -13.17
C ALA A 738 -10.90 32.93 -14.10
N GLN A 739 -11.30 31.65 -14.13
CA GLN A 739 -12.51 31.22 -14.84
C GLN A 739 -13.77 31.88 -14.27
N ILE A 740 -13.90 31.91 -12.94
CA ILE A 740 -15.03 32.57 -12.27
C ILE A 740 -15.05 34.08 -12.56
N ALA A 741 -13.88 34.74 -12.50
CA ALA A 741 -13.74 36.15 -12.84
C ALA A 741 -14.10 36.42 -14.31
N LEU A 742 -13.68 35.54 -15.22
CA LEU A 742 -14.06 35.60 -16.63
C LEU A 742 -15.58 35.53 -16.79
N ASP A 743 -16.25 34.52 -16.24
CA ASP A 743 -17.70 34.34 -16.37
C ASP A 743 -18.48 35.58 -15.89
N ARG A 744 -18.01 36.21 -14.80
CA ARG A 744 -18.56 37.45 -14.24
C ARG A 744 -18.30 38.71 -15.09
N GLY A 745 -17.44 38.64 -16.10
CA GLY A 745 -17.11 39.75 -16.98
C GLY A 745 -15.83 40.52 -16.63
N ASP A 746 -15.03 40.08 -15.65
CA ASP A 746 -13.74 40.67 -15.28
C ASP A 746 -12.60 40.18 -16.21
N VAL A 747 -12.82 40.29 -17.53
CA VAL A 747 -12.04 39.62 -18.58
C VAL A 747 -10.56 39.99 -18.56
N ASP A 748 -10.21 41.25 -18.31
CA ASP A 748 -8.81 41.69 -18.30
C ASP A 748 -8.05 41.14 -17.08
N ALA A 749 -8.72 41.05 -15.93
CA ALA A 749 -8.14 40.46 -14.73
C ALA A 749 -7.90 38.95 -14.93
N ALA A 750 -8.90 38.24 -15.47
CA ALA A 750 -8.76 36.82 -15.81
C ALA A 750 -7.63 36.59 -16.82
N SER A 751 -7.59 37.38 -17.90
CA SER A 751 -6.55 37.32 -18.93
C SER A 751 -5.14 37.50 -18.36
N ALA A 752 -4.96 38.41 -17.41
CA ALA A 752 -3.66 38.64 -16.76
C ALA A 752 -3.21 37.41 -15.97
N VAL A 753 -4.13 36.75 -15.26
CA VAL A 753 -3.84 35.52 -14.52
C VAL A 753 -3.47 34.37 -15.47
N PHE A 754 -4.26 34.12 -16.52
CA PHE A 754 -3.94 33.05 -17.48
C PHE A 754 -2.59 33.28 -18.18
N LYS A 755 -2.25 34.53 -18.56
CA LYS A 755 -0.93 34.87 -19.11
C LYS A 755 0.20 34.56 -18.11
N SER A 756 0.00 34.86 -16.82
CA SER A 756 0.95 34.54 -15.77
C SER A 756 1.14 33.02 -15.58
N ILE A 757 0.05 32.25 -15.61
CA ILE A 757 0.09 30.79 -15.54
C ILE A 757 0.84 30.22 -16.76
N ALA A 758 0.45 30.62 -17.97
CA ALA A 758 1.09 30.18 -19.22
C ALA A 758 2.60 30.47 -19.23
N GLN A 759 3.02 31.67 -18.80
CA GLN A 759 4.44 32.02 -18.76
C GLN A 759 5.22 31.15 -17.76
N ARG A 760 4.65 30.88 -16.57
CA ARG A 760 5.28 30.01 -15.57
C ARG A 760 5.36 28.57 -16.07
N ALA A 761 4.25 28.04 -16.59
CA ALA A 761 4.18 26.69 -17.14
C ALA A 761 5.18 26.47 -18.27
N LYS A 762 5.27 27.42 -19.22
CA LYS A 762 6.29 27.41 -20.28
C LYS A 762 7.72 27.40 -19.75
N THR A 763 7.99 28.16 -18.69
CA THR A 763 9.33 28.19 -18.07
C THR A 763 9.66 26.88 -17.35
N ALA A 764 8.64 26.24 -16.77
CA ALA A 764 8.77 24.97 -16.05
C ALA A 764 8.74 23.73 -16.96
N GLY A 765 8.36 23.87 -18.24
CA GLY A 765 8.11 22.73 -19.12
C GLY A 765 6.82 21.96 -18.79
N ASP A 766 5.88 22.61 -18.10
CA ASP A 766 4.59 22.04 -17.74
C ASP A 766 3.61 22.17 -18.91
N THR A 767 3.45 21.09 -19.66
CA THR A 767 2.61 21.03 -20.86
C THR A 767 1.13 21.19 -20.53
N PHE A 768 0.67 20.61 -19.41
CA PHE A 768 -0.73 20.60 -19.01
C PHE A 768 -1.24 22.00 -18.67
N ASN A 769 -0.57 22.70 -17.76
CA ASN A 769 -0.98 24.06 -17.37
C ASN A 769 -0.77 25.07 -18.50
N LEU A 770 0.23 24.86 -19.36
CA LEU A 770 0.42 25.69 -20.55
C LEU A 770 -0.74 25.50 -21.54
N ALA A 771 -1.15 24.26 -21.79
CA ALA A 771 -2.23 23.96 -22.72
C ALA A 771 -3.56 24.55 -22.25
N ASN A 772 -3.92 24.35 -20.98
CA ASN A 772 -5.12 24.90 -20.37
C ASN A 772 -5.15 26.44 -20.38
N ALA A 773 -4.06 27.10 -19.97
CA ALA A 773 -4.01 28.56 -19.96
C ALA A 773 -4.11 29.16 -21.38
N GLN A 774 -3.51 28.50 -22.38
CA GLN A 774 -3.59 28.93 -23.78
C GLN A 774 -4.96 28.66 -24.40
N LEU A 775 -5.64 27.58 -23.99
CA LEU A 775 -7.03 27.32 -24.39
C LEU A 775 -7.94 28.47 -23.94
N MET A 776 -7.84 28.88 -22.68
CA MET A 776 -8.61 30.00 -22.12
C MET A 776 -8.28 31.33 -22.82
N LEU A 777 -7.00 31.62 -23.04
CA LEU A 777 -6.58 32.84 -23.76
C LEU A 777 -7.08 32.84 -25.22
N GLY A 778 -7.08 31.67 -25.88
CA GLY A 778 -7.64 31.49 -27.21
C GLY A 778 -9.12 31.80 -27.26
N GLN A 779 -9.92 31.24 -26.34
CA GLN A 779 -11.35 31.51 -26.23
C GLN A 779 -11.66 32.99 -25.92
N ILE A 780 -10.87 33.64 -25.06
CA ILE A 780 -11.00 35.07 -24.78
C ILE A 780 -10.74 35.89 -26.06
N ALA A 781 -9.68 35.57 -26.82
CA ALA A 781 -9.37 36.23 -28.07
C ALA A 781 -10.45 36.01 -29.14
N MET A 782 -11.03 34.80 -29.23
CA MET A 782 -12.19 34.51 -30.08
C MET A 782 -13.38 35.39 -29.71
N GLY A 783 -13.70 35.48 -28.41
CA GLY A 783 -14.80 36.31 -27.94
C GLY A 783 -14.63 37.80 -28.20
N ARG A 784 -13.37 38.28 -28.29
CA ARG A 784 -13.02 39.66 -28.69
C ARG A 784 -12.85 39.84 -30.20
N LEU A 785 -13.12 38.79 -31.00
CA LEU A 785 -12.95 38.77 -32.46
C LEU A 785 -11.50 39.02 -32.93
N HIS A 786 -10.52 38.73 -32.07
CA HIS A 786 -9.08 38.82 -32.38
C HIS A 786 -8.56 37.49 -32.94
N TRP A 787 -9.01 37.13 -34.14
CA TRP A 787 -8.77 35.80 -34.74
C TRP A 787 -7.30 35.38 -34.85
N PRO A 788 -6.33 36.25 -35.25
CA PRO A 788 -4.93 35.84 -35.31
C PRO A 788 -4.34 35.46 -33.95
N GLU A 789 -4.68 36.21 -32.90
CA GLU A 789 -4.25 35.93 -31.52
C GLU A 789 -4.88 34.63 -31.00
N ALA A 790 -6.16 34.39 -31.32
CA ALA A 790 -6.86 33.16 -30.98
C ALA A 790 -6.23 31.92 -31.63
N ILE A 791 -5.92 31.98 -32.93
CA ILE A 791 -5.27 30.89 -33.66
C ILE A 791 -3.90 30.56 -33.07
N GLU A 792 -3.10 31.58 -32.73
CA GLU A 792 -1.78 31.36 -32.12
C GLU A 792 -1.91 30.64 -30.77
N ALA A 793 -2.76 31.14 -29.88
CA ALA A 793 -2.97 30.55 -28.56
C ALA A 793 -3.49 29.10 -28.65
N LEU A 794 -4.52 28.85 -29.46
CA LEU A 794 -5.11 27.52 -29.61
C LEU A 794 -4.15 26.51 -30.25
N ARG A 795 -3.25 26.93 -31.16
CA ARG A 795 -2.19 26.05 -31.67
C ARG A 795 -1.19 25.65 -30.60
N ILE A 796 -0.80 26.59 -29.73
CA ILE A 796 0.06 26.27 -28.58
C ILE A 796 -0.67 25.28 -27.66
N SER A 797 -1.97 25.47 -27.43
CA SER A 797 -2.78 24.53 -26.64
C SER A 797 -2.77 23.13 -27.26
N LEU A 798 -3.13 23.01 -28.54
CA LEU A 798 -3.15 21.76 -29.29
C LEU A 798 -1.80 21.02 -29.27
N ASP A 799 -0.70 21.71 -29.54
CA ASP A 799 0.64 21.09 -29.57
C ASP A 799 1.00 20.47 -28.21
N ASN A 800 0.60 21.11 -27.11
CA ASN A 800 0.86 20.62 -25.76
C ASN A 800 -0.08 19.47 -25.36
N TRP A 801 -1.35 19.49 -25.77
CA TRP A 801 -2.25 18.35 -25.57
C TRP A 801 -1.79 17.12 -26.33
N THR A 802 -1.36 17.31 -27.59
CA THR A 802 -0.77 16.26 -28.42
C THR A 802 0.47 15.65 -27.78
N THR A 803 1.32 16.51 -27.19
CA THR A 803 2.52 16.06 -26.48
C THR A 803 2.16 15.22 -25.25
N SER A 804 1.09 15.59 -24.54
CA SER A 804 0.58 14.88 -23.37
C SER A 804 -0.34 13.70 -23.70
N GLN A 805 -0.68 13.49 -24.98
CA GLN A 805 -1.63 12.48 -25.46
C GLN A 805 -3.03 12.62 -24.83
N GLU A 806 -3.45 13.86 -24.56
CA GLU A 806 -4.75 14.15 -23.95
C GLU A 806 -5.79 14.39 -25.06
N THR A 807 -6.61 13.36 -25.31
CA THR A 807 -7.49 13.30 -26.48
C THR A 807 -8.61 14.34 -26.44
N THR A 808 -9.15 14.67 -25.27
CA THR A 808 -10.32 15.56 -25.17
C THR A 808 -9.92 17.01 -25.46
N GLY A 809 -8.83 17.49 -24.88
CA GLY A 809 -8.25 18.82 -25.07
C GLY A 809 -7.70 19.03 -26.47
N GLU A 810 -7.13 17.98 -27.10
CA GLU A 810 -6.81 17.99 -28.54
C GLU A 810 -8.08 18.24 -29.37
N ALA A 811 -9.14 17.48 -29.10
CA ALA A 811 -10.40 17.58 -29.84
C ALA A 811 -11.04 18.98 -29.70
N VAL A 812 -11.08 19.51 -28.48
CA VAL A 812 -11.61 20.86 -28.20
C VAL A 812 -10.78 21.93 -28.89
N SER A 813 -9.44 21.86 -28.80
CA SER A 813 -8.54 22.84 -29.45
C SER A 813 -8.70 22.83 -30.98
N GLU A 814 -8.79 21.65 -31.60
CA GLU A 814 -9.03 21.51 -33.04
C GLU A 814 -10.40 22.06 -33.46
N GLY A 815 -11.46 21.80 -32.68
CA GLY A 815 -12.79 22.34 -32.95
C GLY A 815 -12.84 23.86 -32.93
N LEU A 816 -12.21 24.48 -31.93
CA LEU A 816 -12.11 25.93 -31.81
C LEU A 816 -11.21 26.56 -32.89
N LEU A 817 -10.13 25.87 -33.28
CA LEU A 817 -9.30 26.28 -34.43
C LEU A 817 -10.09 26.28 -35.73
N ALA A 818 -10.93 25.25 -35.95
CA ALA A 818 -11.79 25.19 -37.13
C ALA A 818 -12.75 26.40 -37.18
N LEU A 819 -13.34 26.82 -36.06
CA LEU A 819 -14.14 28.05 -35.99
C LEU A 819 -13.32 29.30 -36.36
N CYS A 820 -12.12 29.44 -35.79
CA CYS A 820 -11.23 30.55 -36.10
C CYS A 820 -10.86 30.62 -37.60
N TYR A 821 -10.59 29.47 -38.22
CA TYR A 821 -10.30 29.38 -39.65
C TYR A 821 -11.52 29.69 -40.52
N SER A 822 -12.73 29.28 -40.10
CA SER A 822 -13.97 29.67 -40.78
C SER A 822 -14.14 31.20 -40.78
N ALA A 823 -14.00 31.83 -39.62
CA ALA A 823 -14.09 33.28 -39.47
C ALA A 823 -13.00 34.05 -40.23
N SER A 824 -11.81 33.47 -40.37
CA SER A 824 -10.68 34.06 -41.12
C SER A 824 -10.73 33.79 -42.63
N GLY A 825 -11.68 32.98 -43.10
CA GLY A 825 -11.83 32.62 -44.52
C GLY A 825 -10.89 31.53 -45.04
N ASP A 826 -10.11 30.86 -44.17
CA ASP A 826 -9.22 29.76 -44.56
C ASP A 826 -9.96 28.41 -44.58
N LYS A 827 -10.66 28.14 -45.68
CA LYS A 827 -11.47 26.93 -45.84
C LYS A 827 -10.66 25.64 -45.75
N ALA A 828 -9.43 25.63 -46.24
CA ALA A 828 -8.60 24.43 -46.25
C ALA A 828 -8.14 24.06 -44.84
N ALA A 829 -7.70 25.04 -44.05
CA ALA A 829 -7.35 24.82 -42.65
C ALA A 829 -8.57 24.45 -41.80
N ARG A 830 -9.72 25.12 -42.03
CA ARG A 830 -11.00 24.80 -41.39
C ARG A 830 -11.39 23.34 -41.60
N ASP A 831 -11.44 22.89 -42.86
CA ASP A 831 -11.92 21.53 -43.18
C ASP A 831 -11.00 20.46 -42.59
N LYS A 832 -9.69 20.70 -42.59
CA LYS A 832 -8.71 19.82 -41.97
C LYS A 832 -8.93 19.71 -40.46
N ALA A 833 -9.02 20.84 -39.77
CA ALA A 833 -9.22 20.89 -38.32
C ALA A 833 -10.57 20.26 -37.92
N ALA A 834 -11.65 20.54 -38.66
CA ALA A 834 -12.98 20.00 -38.41
C ALA A 834 -13.09 18.48 -38.62
N VAL A 835 -12.31 17.90 -39.53
CA VAL A 835 -12.22 16.44 -39.69
C VAL A 835 -11.47 15.82 -38.52
N HIS A 836 -10.35 16.40 -38.12
CA HIS A 836 -9.55 15.89 -37.01
C HIS A 836 -10.31 15.95 -35.68
N ALA A 837 -10.98 17.08 -35.40
CA ALA A 837 -11.80 17.23 -34.21
C ALA A 837 -12.93 16.17 -34.13
N ARG A 838 -13.55 15.82 -35.26
CA ARG A 838 -14.59 14.76 -35.31
C ARG A 838 -14.04 13.36 -35.05
N ASP A 839 -12.85 13.05 -35.57
CA ASP A 839 -12.19 11.76 -35.31
C ASP A 839 -11.88 11.60 -33.81
N LEU A 840 -11.30 12.64 -33.20
CA LEU A 840 -10.97 12.65 -31.78
C LEU A 840 -12.22 12.64 -30.88
N ARG A 841 -13.30 13.32 -31.27
CA ARG A 841 -14.58 13.32 -30.52
C ARG A 841 -15.15 11.93 -30.29
N GLY A 842 -14.99 11.02 -31.26
CA GLY A 842 -15.45 9.63 -31.14
C GLY A 842 -14.69 8.80 -30.10
N ARG A 843 -13.58 9.33 -29.58
CA ARG A 843 -12.68 8.68 -28.63
C ARG A 843 -12.77 9.27 -27.21
N SER A 844 -13.59 10.29 -26.99
CA SER A 844 -13.79 10.92 -25.68
C SER A 844 -15.14 10.57 -25.06
N ASN A 845 -15.13 10.33 -23.74
CA ASN A 845 -16.30 9.99 -22.93
C ASN A 845 -16.60 11.02 -21.81
N GLN A 846 -15.87 12.15 -21.77
CA GLN A 846 -16.11 13.26 -20.84
C GLN A 846 -17.18 14.17 -21.43
N ARG A 847 -18.40 14.13 -20.91
CA ARG A 847 -19.54 14.82 -21.52
C ARG A 847 -19.44 16.33 -21.37
N GLN A 848 -18.97 16.78 -20.21
CA GLN A 848 -18.86 18.18 -19.89
C GLN A 848 -17.78 18.86 -20.76
N GLU A 849 -16.61 18.23 -20.85
CA GLU A 849 -15.49 18.78 -21.63
C GLU A 849 -15.76 18.77 -23.14
N ILE A 850 -16.46 17.74 -23.65
CA ILE A 850 -16.75 17.63 -25.09
C ILE A 850 -17.90 18.53 -25.56
N LEU A 851 -18.72 19.08 -24.65
CA LEU A 851 -19.85 19.95 -25.02
C LEU A 851 -19.38 21.20 -25.79
N THR A 852 -18.24 21.77 -25.43
CA THR A 852 -17.64 22.90 -26.16
C THR A 852 -17.34 22.53 -27.61
N LEU A 853 -16.85 21.31 -27.84
CA LEU A 853 -16.60 20.79 -29.19
C LEU A 853 -17.91 20.52 -29.93
N ASP A 854 -18.90 19.89 -29.29
CA ASP A 854 -20.20 19.60 -29.89
C ASP A 854 -20.89 20.91 -30.33
N ILE A 855 -20.81 21.99 -29.53
CA ILE A 855 -21.28 23.34 -29.92
C ILE A 855 -20.52 23.84 -31.17
N ALA A 856 -19.19 23.79 -31.17
CA ALA A 856 -18.37 24.25 -32.28
C ALA A 856 -18.64 23.48 -33.59
N GLN A 857 -18.86 22.17 -33.50
CA GLN A 857 -19.21 21.33 -34.65
C GLN A 857 -20.57 21.71 -35.24
N VAL A 858 -21.58 21.98 -34.41
CA VAL A 858 -22.89 22.43 -34.90
C VAL A 858 -22.79 23.79 -35.59
N GLN A 859 -22.02 24.73 -35.03
CA GLN A 859 -21.77 26.03 -35.68
C GLN A 859 -21.13 25.87 -37.06
N LEU A 860 -20.08 25.05 -37.18
CA LEU A 860 -19.41 24.78 -38.45
C LEU A 860 -20.32 24.09 -39.48
N GLN A 861 -21.19 23.18 -39.04
CA GLN A 861 -22.13 22.49 -39.92
C GLN A 861 -23.26 23.41 -40.40
N SER A 862 -23.62 24.41 -39.60
CA SER A 862 -24.66 25.40 -39.93
C SER A 862 -24.26 26.36 -41.06
N ASP A 863 -22.97 26.48 -41.36
CA ASP A 863 -22.46 27.20 -42.54
C ASP A 863 -22.69 26.41 -43.85
N ILE A 864 -23.06 25.12 -43.75
CA ILE A 864 -23.24 24.18 -44.86
C ILE A 864 -24.72 23.78 -44.99
N ASP A 865 -25.40 23.51 -43.87
CA ASP A 865 -26.82 23.18 -43.77
C ASP A 865 -27.69 24.43 -43.53
N THR A 866 -29.02 24.28 -43.37
CA THR A 866 -29.90 25.41 -43.05
C THR A 866 -29.68 25.90 -41.63
N HIS A 867 -29.48 27.21 -41.44
CA HIS A 867 -29.31 27.86 -40.13
C HIS A 867 -30.41 27.51 -39.10
N GLU A 868 -31.64 27.19 -39.54
CA GLU A 868 -32.74 26.73 -38.67
C GLU A 868 -32.44 25.38 -37.97
N ASN A 869 -31.88 24.42 -38.70
CA ASN A 869 -31.50 23.11 -38.15
C ASN A 869 -30.35 23.26 -37.15
N GLY A 870 -29.38 24.13 -37.48
CA GLY A 870 -28.28 24.49 -36.60
C GLY A 870 -28.74 25.11 -35.28
N ALA A 871 -29.63 26.10 -35.36
CA ALA A 871 -30.21 26.75 -34.21
C ALA A 871 -31.01 25.78 -33.32
N ALA A 872 -31.77 24.86 -33.91
CA ALA A 872 -32.49 23.82 -33.18
C ALA A 872 -31.55 22.83 -32.47
N ALA A 873 -30.46 22.41 -33.13
CA ALA A 873 -29.45 21.54 -32.53
C ALA A 873 -28.73 22.23 -31.35
N LEU A 874 -28.38 23.52 -31.48
CA LEU A 874 -27.79 24.30 -30.38
C LEU A 874 -28.77 24.49 -29.22
N GLN A 875 -30.07 24.68 -29.50
CA GLN A 875 -31.08 24.71 -28.44
C GLN A 875 -31.16 23.37 -27.71
N ALA A 876 -31.09 22.24 -28.42
CA ALA A 876 -31.10 20.92 -27.80
C ALA A 876 -29.88 20.70 -26.88
N LEU A 877 -28.70 21.16 -27.29
CA LEU A 877 -27.50 21.16 -26.44
C LEU A 877 -27.67 22.04 -25.20
N ALA A 878 -28.25 23.25 -25.35
CA ALA A 878 -28.54 24.13 -24.24
C ALA A 878 -29.55 23.53 -23.25
N ASP A 879 -30.59 22.85 -23.75
CA ASP A 879 -31.61 22.21 -22.92
C ASP A 879 -31.03 21.01 -22.15
N ASP A 880 -30.15 20.22 -22.77
CA ASP A 880 -29.44 19.13 -22.10
C ASP A 880 -28.51 19.66 -20.98
N ALA A 881 -27.70 20.67 -21.29
CA ALA A 881 -26.85 21.33 -20.29
C ALA A 881 -27.65 21.92 -19.13
N THR A 882 -28.81 22.53 -19.41
CA THR A 882 -29.73 23.06 -18.39
C THR A 882 -30.26 21.94 -17.49
N LYS A 883 -30.70 20.81 -18.07
CA LYS A 883 -31.18 19.64 -17.31
C LYS A 883 -30.11 19.05 -16.39
N ARG A 884 -28.84 19.15 -16.78
CA ARG A 884 -27.69 18.68 -16.01
C ARG A 884 -27.19 19.68 -14.98
N GLY A 885 -27.72 20.90 -14.96
CA GLY A 885 -27.29 21.96 -14.05
C GLY A 885 -26.01 22.68 -14.50
N TRP A 886 -25.61 22.56 -15.76
CA TRP A 886 -24.45 23.26 -16.34
C TRP A 886 -24.88 24.59 -16.97
N LEU A 887 -25.29 25.54 -16.14
CA LEU A 887 -25.86 26.81 -16.59
C LEU A 887 -24.90 27.59 -17.50
N GLY A 888 -23.63 27.71 -17.13
CA GLY A 888 -22.63 28.41 -17.94
C GLY A 888 -22.52 27.84 -19.35
N MET A 889 -22.49 26.52 -19.48
CA MET A 889 -22.43 25.84 -20.78
C MET A 889 -23.73 25.95 -21.58
N ALA A 890 -24.88 25.96 -20.90
CA ALA A 890 -26.17 26.22 -21.53
C ALA A 890 -26.21 27.63 -22.16
N LEU A 891 -25.63 28.63 -21.47
CA LEU A 891 -25.53 29.99 -21.98
C LEU A 891 -24.58 30.09 -23.19
N GLU A 892 -23.46 29.36 -23.19
CA GLU A 892 -22.57 29.28 -24.37
C GLU A 892 -23.28 28.68 -25.59
N ALA A 893 -24.03 27.59 -25.41
CA ALA A 893 -24.80 26.98 -26.50
C ALA A 893 -25.88 27.93 -27.05
N ARG A 894 -26.53 28.71 -26.17
CA ARG A 894 -27.50 29.75 -26.58
C ARG A 894 -26.84 30.93 -27.27
N LEU A 895 -25.65 31.34 -26.85
CA LEU A 895 -24.87 32.37 -27.54
C LEU A 895 -24.50 31.92 -28.96
N ALA A 896 -24.04 30.68 -29.10
CA ALA A 896 -23.80 30.08 -30.42
C ALA A 896 -25.08 30.02 -31.27
N ARG A 897 -26.24 29.73 -30.66
CA ARG A 897 -27.55 29.74 -31.34
C ARG A 897 -27.87 31.14 -31.89
N VAL A 898 -27.67 32.20 -31.10
CA VAL A 898 -27.85 33.59 -31.55
C VAL A 898 -26.97 33.87 -32.76
N GLN A 899 -25.68 33.54 -32.67
CA GLN A 899 -24.73 33.75 -33.77
C GLN A 899 -25.15 33.03 -35.07
N VAL A 900 -25.67 31.80 -34.99
CA VAL A 900 -26.17 31.06 -36.16
C VAL A 900 -27.43 31.71 -36.73
N LEU A 901 -28.36 32.17 -35.89
CA LEU A 901 -29.61 32.81 -36.33
C LEU A 901 -29.37 34.16 -37.00
N GLU A 902 -28.38 34.94 -36.54
CA GLU A 902 -28.03 36.24 -37.14
C GLU A 902 -27.53 36.13 -38.59
N HIS A 903 -26.95 34.99 -38.97
CA HIS A 903 -26.54 34.70 -40.35
C HIS A 903 -27.69 34.09 -41.19
N GLY A 904 -28.81 33.76 -40.55
CA GLY A 904 -29.99 33.14 -41.16
C GLY A 904 -30.97 34.12 -41.80
N ALA A 905 -32.10 33.57 -42.29
CA ALA A 905 -33.13 34.33 -42.99
C ALA A 905 -34.26 34.87 -42.08
N ASP A 906 -34.19 34.65 -40.75
CA ASP A 906 -35.22 35.05 -39.78
C ASP A 906 -34.65 36.00 -38.69
N PRO A 907 -34.65 37.33 -38.96
CA PRO A 907 -34.19 38.33 -38.00
C PRO A 907 -35.06 38.44 -36.74
N ALA A 908 -36.31 37.99 -36.77
CA ALA A 908 -37.19 38.04 -35.60
C ALA A 908 -36.78 36.96 -34.60
N ALA A 909 -36.54 35.74 -35.08
CA ALA A 909 -36.01 34.64 -34.27
C ALA A 909 -34.64 34.97 -33.66
N ALA A 910 -33.76 35.66 -34.42
CA ALA A 910 -32.46 36.11 -33.91
C ALA A 910 -32.61 37.11 -32.75
N ARG A 911 -33.50 38.10 -32.88
CA ARG A 911 -33.76 39.09 -31.82
C ARG A 911 -34.38 38.47 -30.57
N GLU A 912 -35.34 37.57 -30.74
CA GLU A 912 -35.97 36.85 -29.62
C GLU A 912 -34.93 36.03 -28.86
N ALA A 913 -34.11 35.24 -29.56
CA ALA A 913 -33.04 34.46 -28.93
C ALA A 913 -31.99 35.34 -28.24
N HIS A 914 -31.66 36.49 -28.82
CA HIS A 914 -30.74 37.47 -28.23
C HIS A 914 -31.31 38.04 -26.91
N ASP A 915 -32.57 38.49 -26.91
CA ASP A 915 -33.21 39.10 -25.74
C ASP A 915 -33.41 38.07 -24.60
N GLU A 916 -33.76 36.82 -24.95
CA GLU A 916 -33.83 35.70 -24.00
C GLU A 916 -32.48 35.44 -23.34
N LEU A 917 -31.41 35.35 -24.12
CA LEU A 917 -30.05 35.13 -23.63
C LEU A 917 -29.58 36.29 -22.75
N ALA A 918 -29.80 37.53 -23.19
CA ALA A 918 -29.40 38.72 -22.44
C ALA A 918 -30.05 38.76 -21.05
N LYS A 919 -31.35 38.46 -21.00
CA LYS A 919 -32.10 38.41 -19.73
C LYS A 919 -31.57 37.31 -18.81
N ASP A 920 -31.35 36.10 -19.32
CA ASP A 920 -30.91 34.97 -18.50
C ASP A 920 -29.47 35.12 -18.00
N ALA A 921 -28.57 35.65 -18.84
CA ALA A 921 -27.19 35.94 -18.49
C ALA A 921 -27.09 37.06 -17.44
N ASP A 922 -27.87 38.14 -17.58
CA ASP A 922 -27.93 39.23 -16.59
C ASP A 922 -28.47 38.74 -15.24
N GLN A 923 -29.53 37.94 -15.25
CA GLN A 923 -30.13 37.37 -14.05
C GLN A 923 -29.13 36.55 -13.22
N HIS A 924 -28.21 35.83 -13.87
CA HIS A 924 -27.24 34.96 -13.21
C HIS A 924 -25.82 35.56 -13.14
N GLY A 925 -25.63 36.81 -13.56
CA GLY A 925 -24.36 37.53 -13.46
C GLY A 925 -23.27 37.09 -14.43
N TYR A 926 -23.64 36.50 -15.58
CA TYR A 926 -22.70 36.08 -16.63
C TYR A 926 -22.28 37.27 -17.52
N GLY A 927 -21.50 38.19 -16.96
CA GLY A 927 -21.06 39.41 -17.62
C GLY A 927 -20.26 39.17 -18.90
N TRP A 928 -19.53 38.06 -19.03
CA TRP A 928 -18.78 37.77 -20.26
C TRP A 928 -19.65 37.32 -21.44
N VAL A 929 -20.74 36.60 -21.17
CA VAL A 929 -21.77 36.31 -22.18
C VAL A 929 -22.39 37.61 -22.69
N MET A 930 -22.75 38.52 -21.77
CA MET A 930 -23.31 39.83 -22.11
C MET A 930 -22.36 40.69 -22.96
N GLN A 931 -21.06 40.70 -22.62
CA GLN A 931 -20.06 41.45 -23.39
C GLN A 931 -19.92 40.92 -24.82
N ARG A 932 -19.90 39.60 -25.03
CA ARG A 932 -19.83 38.99 -26.38
C ARG A 932 -21.12 39.20 -27.17
N LEU A 933 -22.27 39.15 -26.51
CA LEU A 933 -23.56 39.43 -27.11
C LEU A 933 -23.65 40.88 -27.62
N ALA A 934 -23.04 41.84 -26.92
CA ALA A 934 -22.95 43.23 -27.38
C ALA A 934 -21.99 43.45 -28.57
N MET A 935 -21.06 42.51 -28.82
CA MET A 935 -20.12 42.56 -29.95
C MET A 935 -20.65 41.87 -31.20
N THR A 936 -21.72 41.07 -31.06
CA THR A 936 -22.45 40.52 -32.21
C THR A 936 -23.23 41.67 -32.86
N PRO A 937 -23.29 41.79 -34.19
CA PRO A 937 -23.87 42.95 -34.85
C PRO A 937 -25.40 42.97 -34.67
N ALA A 938 -25.85 43.47 -33.52
CA ALA A 938 -27.20 43.95 -33.34
C ALA A 938 -27.41 45.05 -34.39
N HIS A 939 -28.36 44.83 -35.30
CA HIS A 939 -28.82 45.78 -36.30
C HIS A 939 -28.55 47.22 -35.86
N SER A 940 -27.63 47.89 -36.55
CA SER A 940 -27.60 49.34 -36.61
C SER A 940 -28.96 49.80 -37.15
N GLN A 941 -29.85 50.11 -36.19
CA GLN A 941 -31.10 50.89 -36.13
C GLN A 941 -31.77 51.43 -37.42
N PRO A 942 -33.11 51.70 -37.34
CA PRO A 942 -34.19 51.21 -38.21
C PRO A 942 -34.24 51.71 -39.65
#